data_AF-A0A9W4KM72-F1
#
_entry.id   AF-A0A9W4KM72-F1
#
_cell.length_a   1.000
_cell.length_b   1.000
_cell.length_c   1.000
_cell.angle_alpha   90.00
_cell.angle_beta   90.00
_cell.angle_gamma   90.00
#
_symmetry.space_group_name_H-M   'P 1'
#
loop_
_entity.id
_entity.type
_entity.pdbx_description
1 polymer ?
#
loop_
_entity_poly.entity_id
_entity_poly.type
_entity_poly.pdbx_seq_one_letter_code
_entity_poly.pdbx_strand_id
1 'polypeptide(L)'
;MRQWWREKRQHAFHRPKSPHPLQTESKAGQTPVNPAPVPTAPVKQRDVVDSQGPSMHHDLWKSAYDQLYPEERDILSKERVTAQRGNNEKNSHTVAVIDGVIQITKEQYKEYQQGGIKIQRSTGEDIDVRKLSRKILNAALSFKDIVNTVVSFDPTHHAASAWAVISLGLSMTQNRLDLQDALFESSEFLAGVLSGCAYIESNFCRNNTTGKSEIERATIEIYKAILRYAAELLVVQNASVGRRILDSVTPITDQRLTELRSSVENEWQKLRQWVQIDALDNLLQNGKQAELRLARIDEEVSKVLRVLQNFSLPVAEGASYDSYENQHGEKCLPGTRRHLLRQITDWAETSDKCIFWLNGMAGTGKSTISRTVAELFKEKGLLGASFFFKRGEADRGNARKFFSTIAKQLMASNRQLAPSIARAIQDDADLSTKALSQQFEKLLLQPLSEGEQHETTSVIVIDALDECEGDDIEVLLQHLPRLQESKSIRLRIFLTSQPELSIRRGFKGNQDYQGLVLQNVPSIEDDIRIFLKHRFSQIKEKREVLGDWPGYETMETLVKMSVPLFIFAATICRFVGEDYQVPEDQLDIILQTPNLTSSSQMERIYRPILDNRVKNSTVLKRDFHTIIGVILLLADPLSVSSLSGLICMEERTITARLDAFHSVLSVPKDSCAPVRILHLSFREFLINTKEEDIRVNEKETHERLLKHCLHVMKDPRSGLTHNICRLSSYGIQRRDVDSHMIAQYIPQVLRYSCRYWAYHFRKSESDASELEAFSFLKKHFLNWLEAMSLMGLTSETVGIINTLQAKL
;
A
#
# COMPACT_ATOMS: atom_id res chain seq x y z
N MET A 1 -35.10 16.31 12.00
CA MET A 1 -33.97 15.35 11.99
C MET A 1 -33.08 15.35 13.25
N ARG A 2 -33.03 16.41 14.09
CA ARG A 2 -32.35 16.38 15.41
C ARG A 2 -33.23 16.03 16.61
N GLN A 3 -34.52 15.78 16.39
CA GLN A 3 -35.51 15.50 17.44
C GLN A 3 -35.90 14.00 17.53
N TRP A 4 -35.52 13.19 16.53
CA TRP A 4 -35.77 11.74 16.50
C TRP A 4 -34.75 10.92 17.31
N TRP A 5 -33.60 11.53 17.66
CA TRP A 5 -32.52 10.87 18.41
C TRP A 5 -32.61 10.99 19.94
N ARG A 6 -33.59 11.71 20.51
CA ARG A 6 -33.69 11.90 21.97
C ARG A 6 -34.64 10.92 22.69
N GLU A 7 -35.51 10.21 21.99
CA GLU A 7 -36.57 9.41 22.64
C GLU A 7 -36.25 7.91 22.84
N LYS A 8 -35.09 7.40 22.40
CA LYS A 8 -34.73 5.98 22.57
C LYS A 8 -33.68 5.66 23.66
N ARG A 9 -33.47 6.56 24.63
CA ARG A 9 -32.49 6.36 25.72
C ARG A 9 -33.07 6.12 27.12
N GLN A 10 -34.37 5.91 27.26
CA GLN A 10 -34.96 5.49 28.52
C GLN A 10 -35.77 4.21 28.28
N HIS A 11 -35.24 3.09 28.77
CA HIS A 11 -35.88 1.79 29.07
C HIS A 11 -34.95 0.63 28.71
N ALA A 12 -34.07 0.26 29.64
CA ALA A 12 -33.61 -1.13 29.84
C ALA A 12 -32.63 -1.20 31.03
N PHE A 13 -33.15 -1.10 32.25
CA PHE A 13 -32.45 -1.60 33.44
C PHE A 13 -33.44 -2.44 34.24
N HIS A 14 -33.48 -3.74 33.96
CA HIS A 14 -33.84 -4.75 34.95
C HIS A 14 -33.12 -6.06 34.65
N ARG A 15 -32.20 -6.42 35.56
CA ARG A 15 -31.61 -7.76 35.71
C ARG A 15 -32.69 -8.75 36.15
N PRO A 16 -32.53 -10.04 35.78
CA PRO A 16 -32.72 -11.10 36.77
C PRO A 16 -31.45 -11.92 36.99
N LYS A 17 -31.42 -12.49 38.20
CA LYS A 17 -30.33 -13.20 38.87
C LYS A 17 -30.08 -14.60 38.30
N SER A 18 -28.83 -15.03 38.43
CA SER A 18 -28.32 -16.40 38.29
C SER A 18 -28.91 -17.38 39.31
N PRO A 19 -28.78 -18.69 39.04
CA PRO A 19 -28.07 -19.52 40.02
C PRO A 19 -27.09 -20.54 39.39
N HIS A 20 -26.08 -20.87 40.19
CA HIS A 20 -25.04 -21.89 40.00
C HIS A 20 -25.30 -23.08 40.96
N PRO A 21 -24.50 -24.16 40.96
CA PRO A 21 -24.93 -25.56 40.81
C PRO A 21 -24.92 -26.37 42.13
N LEU A 22 -25.48 -27.58 42.09
CA LEU A 22 -25.22 -28.62 43.10
C LEU A 22 -25.01 -30.01 42.46
N GLN A 23 -24.05 -30.72 43.05
CA GLN A 23 -23.46 -31.99 42.67
C GLN A 23 -24.24 -33.21 43.21
N THR A 24 -24.10 -34.32 42.47
CA THR A 24 -23.99 -35.75 42.85
C THR A 24 -24.71 -36.33 44.08
N GLU A 25 -25.36 -37.49 43.88
CA GLU A 25 -25.12 -38.67 44.71
C GLU A 25 -25.51 -40.00 44.01
N SER A 26 -24.68 -41.01 44.24
CA SER A 26 -24.72 -42.38 43.69
C SER A 26 -25.55 -43.34 44.54
N LYS A 27 -26.08 -44.44 43.97
CA LYS A 27 -26.18 -45.75 44.65
C LYS A 27 -26.03 -46.92 43.67
N ALA A 28 -25.32 -47.94 44.13
CA ALA A 28 -24.90 -49.15 43.41
C ALA A 28 -25.47 -50.45 44.03
N GLY A 29 -25.41 -51.55 43.27
CA GLY A 29 -25.54 -52.97 43.70
C GLY A 29 -26.87 -53.61 43.30
N GLN A 30 -26.99 -54.84 42.78
CA GLN A 30 -26.14 -56.05 42.78
C GLN A 30 -26.52 -57.01 41.61
N THR A 31 -25.58 -57.87 41.21
CA THR A 31 -25.65 -59.08 40.33
C THR A 31 -25.73 -60.36 41.18
N PRO A 32 -25.66 -61.62 40.64
CA PRO A 32 -26.23 -62.27 39.44
C PRO A 32 -26.89 -63.65 39.79
N VAL A 33 -27.30 -64.48 38.81
CA VAL A 33 -27.08 -65.97 38.72
C VAL A 33 -27.92 -66.61 37.58
N ASN A 34 -27.30 -67.53 36.85
CA ASN A 34 -27.78 -68.40 35.74
C ASN A 34 -28.36 -69.74 36.31
N PRO A 35 -29.17 -70.59 35.62
CA PRO A 35 -28.66 -71.42 34.50
C PRO A 35 -29.70 -71.91 33.43
N ALA A 36 -29.18 -72.57 32.37
CA ALA A 36 -29.83 -73.37 31.30
C ALA A 36 -30.44 -74.72 31.83
N PRO A 37 -30.91 -75.75 31.04
CA PRO A 37 -30.99 -75.96 29.57
C PRO A 37 -32.26 -76.72 28.97
N VAL A 38 -32.46 -76.63 27.64
CA VAL A 38 -32.76 -77.68 26.58
C VAL A 38 -33.83 -78.79 26.85
N PRO A 39 -34.80 -79.12 25.95
CA PRO A 39 -34.52 -80.00 24.79
C PRO A 39 -35.30 -79.83 23.46
N THR A 40 -34.71 -80.53 22.48
CA THR A 40 -34.79 -80.62 21.02
C THR A 40 -35.93 -81.45 20.39
N ALA A 41 -36.45 -80.92 19.26
CA ALA A 41 -36.72 -81.53 17.93
C ALA A 41 -37.89 -82.56 17.76
N PRO A 42 -38.33 -82.94 16.52
CA PRO A 42 -37.89 -82.57 15.14
C PRO A 42 -39.04 -82.35 14.08
N VAL A 43 -38.63 -82.24 12.79
CA VAL A 43 -39.37 -82.54 11.51
C VAL A 43 -40.07 -81.34 10.83
N LYS A 44 -39.91 -80.96 9.54
CA LYS A 44 -39.26 -81.47 8.31
C LYS A 44 -38.96 -80.30 7.34
N GLN A 45 -37.94 -80.48 6.48
CA GLN A 45 -37.54 -79.61 5.37
C GLN A 45 -38.63 -79.42 4.29
N ARG A 46 -38.62 -78.24 3.64
CA ARG A 46 -38.70 -78.09 2.18
C ARG A 46 -37.88 -76.87 1.76
N ASP A 47 -36.89 -77.11 0.91
CA ASP A 47 -36.03 -76.13 0.27
C ASP A 47 -36.82 -75.25 -0.71
N VAL A 48 -36.67 -73.93 -0.61
CA VAL A 48 -36.78 -73.00 -1.74
C VAL A 48 -35.60 -72.05 -1.62
N VAL A 49 -34.69 -72.15 -2.59
CA VAL A 49 -33.61 -71.20 -2.84
C VAL A 49 -34.27 -69.91 -3.31
N ASP A 50 -34.14 -68.83 -2.53
CA ASP A 50 -34.41 -67.48 -3.00
C ASP A 50 -33.14 -66.63 -2.84
N SER A 51 -32.46 -66.43 -3.96
CA SER A 51 -31.26 -65.64 -4.08
C SER A 51 -31.60 -64.14 -4.03
N GLN A 52 -31.57 -63.54 -2.84
CA GLN A 52 -31.51 -62.09 -2.70
C GLN A 52 -30.06 -61.60 -2.88
N GLY A 53 -29.75 -61.05 -4.05
CA GLY A 53 -28.58 -60.21 -4.25
C GLY A 53 -28.80 -58.80 -3.68
N PRO A 54 -27.74 -58.06 -3.29
CA PRO A 54 -27.85 -56.70 -2.78
C PRO A 54 -28.28 -55.76 -3.92
N SER A 55 -29.30 -54.93 -3.70
CA SER A 55 -29.73 -53.93 -4.68
C SER A 55 -28.59 -52.92 -4.93
N MET A 56 -27.95 -52.96 -6.10
CA MET A 56 -27.03 -51.90 -6.53
C MET A 56 -27.81 -50.59 -6.67
N HIS A 57 -27.49 -49.59 -5.84
CA HIS A 57 -27.92 -48.22 -6.06
C HIS A 57 -27.34 -47.68 -7.38
N HIS A 58 -28.19 -47.10 -8.23
CA HIS A 58 -27.82 -46.56 -9.53
C HIS A 58 -27.05 -45.23 -9.36
N ASP A 59 -25.86 -45.10 -9.96
CA ASP A 59 -25.08 -43.86 -9.94
C ASP A 59 -25.57 -42.90 -11.05
N LEU A 60 -26.26 -41.84 -10.66
CA LEU A 60 -26.84 -40.85 -11.58
C LEU A 60 -25.77 -39.94 -12.20
N TRP A 61 -24.72 -39.62 -11.45
CA TRP A 61 -23.58 -38.82 -11.91
C TRP A 61 -22.78 -39.53 -12.98
N LYS A 62 -22.53 -40.84 -12.79
CA LYS A 62 -21.92 -41.69 -13.82
C LYS A 62 -22.79 -41.76 -15.08
N SER A 63 -24.10 -41.89 -14.91
CA SER A 63 -25.05 -41.96 -16.03
C SER A 63 -25.09 -40.68 -16.86
N ALA A 64 -24.95 -39.52 -16.21
CA ALA A 64 -24.82 -38.23 -16.88
C ALA A 64 -23.48 -38.09 -17.62
N TYR A 65 -22.37 -38.47 -16.97
CA TYR A 65 -21.04 -38.46 -17.56
C TYR A 65 -20.94 -39.38 -18.80
N ASP A 66 -21.55 -40.56 -18.73
CA ASP A 66 -21.60 -41.54 -19.80
C ASP A 66 -22.45 -41.10 -21.01
N GLN A 67 -23.14 -39.96 -20.92
CA GLN A 67 -23.88 -39.34 -22.02
C GLN A 67 -23.21 -38.07 -22.59
N LEU A 68 -22.04 -37.68 -22.08
CA LEU A 68 -21.27 -36.55 -22.60
C LEU A 68 -20.56 -36.91 -23.92
N TYR A 69 -20.21 -35.91 -24.73
CA TYR A 69 -19.37 -36.15 -25.90
C TYR A 69 -17.94 -36.58 -25.49
N PRO A 70 -17.23 -37.39 -26.30
CA PRO A 70 -15.88 -37.86 -25.96
C PRO A 70 -14.90 -36.73 -25.61
N GLU A 71 -15.01 -35.59 -26.29
CA GLU A 71 -14.17 -34.41 -26.08
C GLU A 71 -14.41 -33.78 -24.70
N GLU A 72 -15.67 -33.69 -24.27
CA GLU A 72 -16.08 -33.16 -22.95
C GLU A 72 -15.55 -34.06 -21.82
N ARG A 73 -15.56 -35.39 -22.03
CA ARG A 73 -15.03 -36.37 -21.06
C ARG A 73 -13.52 -36.27 -20.91
N ASP A 74 -12.78 -36.08 -22.01
CA ASP A 74 -11.32 -35.92 -21.97
C ASP A 74 -10.91 -34.70 -21.12
N ILE A 75 -11.57 -33.56 -21.31
CA ILE A 75 -11.34 -32.32 -20.54
C ILE A 75 -11.57 -32.55 -19.04
N LEU A 76 -12.73 -33.11 -18.67
CA LEU A 76 -13.09 -33.34 -17.26
C LEU A 76 -12.21 -34.40 -16.59
N SER A 77 -11.67 -35.35 -17.36
CA SER A 77 -10.78 -36.41 -16.84
C SER A 77 -9.38 -35.90 -16.49
N LYS A 78 -8.87 -34.88 -17.22
CA LYS A 78 -7.54 -34.28 -16.97
C LYS A 78 -7.46 -33.56 -15.62
N GLU A 79 -8.52 -32.86 -15.24
CA GLU A 79 -8.60 -32.18 -13.93
C GLU A 79 -8.81 -33.13 -12.74
N ARG A 80 -9.28 -34.37 -12.98
CA ARG A 80 -9.34 -35.39 -11.92
C ARG A 80 -7.96 -35.88 -11.49
N VAL A 81 -6.97 -35.84 -12.38
CA VAL A 81 -5.62 -36.38 -12.14
C VAL A 81 -4.74 -35.39 -11.37
N THR A 82 -4.91 -34.08 -11.57
CA THR A 82 -4.21 -33.01 -10.84
C THR A 82 -4.61 -32.96 -9.36
N ALA A 83 -5.86 -33.32 -9.02
CA ALA A 83 -6.37 -33.34 -7.64
C ALA A 83 -5.99 -34.59 -6.82
N GLN A 84 -5.54 -35.68 -7.45
CA GLN A 84 -5.21 -36.96 -6.78
C GLN A 84 -3.88 -36.97 -6.00
N ARG A 85 -3.09 -35.89 -6.01
CA ARG A 85 -1.73 -35.89 -5.46
C ARG A 85 -1.63 -35.66 -3.94
N GLY A 86 -2.75 -35.68 -3.20
CA GLY A 86 -2.76 -35.48 -1.74
C GLY A 86 -3.77 -36.38 -1.02
N ASN A 87 -3.26 -37.22 -0.12
CA ASN A 87 -3.92 -37.99 0.94
C ASN A 87 -4.65 -39.30 0.60
N ASN A 88 -4.06 -40.39 1.11
CA ASN A 88 -4.67 -41.70 1.34
C ASN A 88 -5.59 -41.63 2.57
N GLU A 89 -6.88 -41.36 2.40
CA GLU A 89 -7.87 -41.68 3.43
C GLU A 89 -9.27 -41.90 2.83
N LYS A 90 -10.02 -42.85 3.41
CA LYS A 90 -11.30 -43.41 2.92
C LYS A 90 -12.50 -42.43 2.96
N ASN A 91 -12.28 -41.12 2.95
CA ASN A 91 -13.35 -40.12 2.84
C ASN A 91 -13.57 -39.71 1.38
N SER A 92 -14.83 -39.64 0.96
CA SER A 92 -15.26 -39.31 -0.40
C SER A 92 -14.51 -38.09 -0.97
N HIS A 93 -13.78 -38.27 -2.09
CA HIS A 93 -13.00 -37.24 -2.80
C HIS A 93 -13.79 -35.93 -3.02
N THR A 94 -15.10 -36.03 -3.25
CA THR A 94 -16.01 -34.88 -3.41
C THR A 94 -16.07 -34.01 -2.14
N VAL A 95 -16.02 -34.59 -0.94
CA VAL A 95 -16.01 -33.85 0.33
C VAL A 95 -14.72 -33.05 0.50
N ALA A 96 -13.58 -33.60 0.09
CA ALA A 96 -12.29 -32.91 0.15
C ALA A 96 -12.25 -31.67 -0.77
N VAL A 97 -12.80 -31.77 -1.99
CA VAL A 97 -12.92 -30.63 -2.90
C VAL A 97 -13.81 -29.54 -2.32
N ILE A 98 -14.92 -29.91 -1.68
CA ILE A 98 -15.84 -28.95 -1.03
C ILE A 98 -15.17 -28.26 0.17
N ASP A 99 -14.38 -28.99 0.96
CA ASP A 99 -13.59 -28.39 2.03
C ASP A 99 -12.57 -27.38 1.50
N GLY A 100 -11.95 -27.67 0.35
CA GLY A 100 -11.14 -26.71 -0.40
C GLY A 100 -11.93 -25.44 -0.78
N VAL A 101 -13.13 -25.59 -1.34
CA VAL A 101 -14.00 -24.45 -1.71
C VAL A 101 -14.38 -23.61 -0.49
N ILE A 102 -14.73 -24.25 0.63
CA ILE A 102 -15.03 -23.56 1.90
C ILE A 102 -13.83 -22.75 2.38
N GLN A 103 -12.63 -23.32 2.31
CA GLN A 103 -11.40 -22.68 2.75
C GLN A 103 -11.06 -21.47 1.86
N ILE A 104 -11.05 -21.66 0.54
CA ILE A 104 -10.77 -20.61 -0.44
C ILE A 104 -11.78 -19.46 -0.30
N THR A 105 -13.07 -19.76 -0.11
CA THR A 105 -14.09 -18.71 0.06
C THR A 105 -13.86 -17.87 1.32
N LYS A 106 -13.39 -18.48 2.42
CA LYS A 106 -13.06 -17.75 3.65
C LYS A 106 -11.82 -16.87 3.47
N GLU A 107 -10.79 -17.40 2.81
CA GLU A 107 -9.54 -16.68 2.54
C GLU A 107 -9.80 -15.45 1.66
N GLN A 108 -10.53 -15.62 0.56
CA GLN A 108 -10.93 -14.53 -0.33
C GLN A 108 -11.78 -13.47 0.37
N TYR A 109 -12.73 -13.89 1.23
CA TYR A 109 -13.53 -12.95 2.00
C TYR A 109 -12.70 -12.14 3.01
N LYS A 110 -11.70 -12.80 3.62
CA LYS A 110 -10.75 -12.16 4.54
C LYS A 110 -9.88 -11.13 3.82
N GLU A 111 -9.38 -11.45 2.63
CA GLU A 111 -8.60 -10.52 1.79
C GLU A 111 -9.43 -9.31 1.35
N TYR A 112 -10.69 -9.52 0.96
CA TYR A 112 -11.63 -8.43 0.65
C TYR A 112 -11.84 -7.48 1.85
N GLN A 113 -12.14 -8.01 3.03
CA GLN A 113 -12.34 -7.21 4.26
C GLN A 113 -11.07 -6.43 4.66
N GLN A 114 -9.89 -6.95 4.32
CA GLN A 114 -8.60 -6.31 4.58
C GLN A 114 -8.27 -5.18 3.60
N GLY A 115 -9.06 -5.00 2.53
CA GLY A 115 -8.87 -4.02 1.48
C GLY A 115 -7.94 -4.48 0.36
N GLY A 116 -7.54 -5.76 0.34
CA GLY A 116 -6.64 -6.34 -0.65
C GLY A 116 -7.33 -6.68 -1.98
N ILE A 117 -8.66 -6.81 -1.98
CA ILE A 117 -9.45 -7.12 -3.18
C ILE A 117 -10.59 -6.11 -3.29
N LYS A 118 -10.67 -5.43 -4.43
CA LYS A 118 -11.89 -4.73 -4.89
C LYS A 118 -12.35 -5.42 -6.17
N ILE A 119 -13.53 -6.04 -6.11
CA ILE A 119 -14.10 -6.71 -7.28
C ILE A 119 -15.15 -5.80 -7.88
N GLN A 120 -14.86 -5.31 -9.08
CA GLN A 120 -15.78 -4.49 -9.86
C GLN A 120 -16.26 -5.28 -11.06
N ARG A 121 -17.56 -5.18 -11.32
CA ARG A 121 -18.12 -5.66 -12.58
C ARG A 121 -17.52 -4.89 -13.75
N SER A 122 -17.50 -5.49 -14.92
CA SER A 122 -17.29 -4.85 -16.23
C SER A 122 -18.20 -3.64 -16.44
N THR A 123 -19.36 -3.58 -15.78
CA THR A 123 -20.29 -2.44 -15.76
C THR A 123 -19.88 -1.29 -14.82
N GLY A 124 -18.83 -1.47 -14.02
CA GLY A 124 -18.35 -0.49 -13.03
C GLY A 124 -19.05 -0.55 -11.67
N GLU A 125 -20.00 -1.47 -11.46
CA GLU A 125 -20.66 -1.69 -10.17
C GLU A 125 -19.81 -2.57 -9.24
N ASP A 126 -19.71 -2.19 -7.97
CA ASP A 126 -19.01 -2.98 -6.95
C ASP A 126 -19.80 -4.26 -6.62
N ILE A 127 -19.13 -5.41 -6.58
CA ILE A 127 -19.74 -6.68 -6.15
C ILE A 127 -19.83 -6.72 -4.62
N ASP A 128 -21.00 -7.10 -4.09
CA ASP A 128 -21.17 -7.43 -2.67
C ASP A 128 -20.51 -8.79 -2.36
N VAL A 129 -19.20 -8.74 -2.11
CA VAL A 129 -18.36 -9.92 -1.85
C VAL A 129 -18.82 -10.68 -0.60
N ARG A 130 -19.42 -10.00 0.39
CA ARG A 130 -20.03 -10.66 1.56
C ARG A 130 -21.22 -11.50 1.14
N LYS A 131 -22.15 -10.93 0.38
CA LYS A 131 -23.35 -11.64 -0.09
C LYS A 131 -22.96 -12.86 -0.94
N LEU A 132 -21.96 -12.71 -1.80
CA LEU A 132 -21.43 -13.80 -2.63
C LEU A 132 -20.80 -14.90 -1.77
N SER A 133 -19.86 -14.55 -0.88
CA SER A 133 -19.18 -15.48 0.01
C SER A 133 -20.17 -16.25 0.89
N ARG A 134 -21.22 -15.56 1.35
CA ARG A 134 -22.31 -16.17 2.13
C ARG A 134 -23.06 -17.22 1.32
N LYS A 135 -23.41 -16.92 0.06
CA LYS A 135 -24.12 -17.86 -0.81
C LYS A 135 -23.30 -19.11 -1.08
N ILE A 136 -22.01 -18.95 -1.41
CA ILE A 136 -21.12 -20.07 -1.70
C ILE A 136 -20.88 -20.91 -0.45
N LEU A 137 -20.57 -20.30 0.70
CA LEU A 137 -20.41 -21.02 1.96
C LEU A 137 -21.67 -21.76 2.37
N ASN A 138 -22.84 -21.15 2.18
CA ASN A 138 -24.11 -21.78 2.52
C ASN A 138 -24.37 -23.01 1.64
N ALA A 139 -24.15 -22.90 0.33
CA ALA A 139 -24.29 -24.01 -0.60
C ALA A 139 -23.29 -25.15 -0.32
N ALA A 140 -22.01 -24.82 -0.10
CA ALA A 140 -20.97 -25.81 0.20
C ALA A 140 -21.23 -26.55 1.52
N LEU A 141 -21.66 -25.83 2.57
CA LEU A 141 -22.04 -26.44 3.85
C LEU A 141 -23.27 -27.34 3.73
N SER A 142 -24.31 -26.86 3.05
CA SER A 142 -25.55 -27.61 2.84
C SER A 142 -25.28 -28.90 2.06
N PHE A 143 -24.45 -28.82 1.01
CA PHE A 143 -24.05 -30.01 0.25
C PHE A 143 -23.21 -30.97 1.10
N LYS A 144 -22.26 -30.48 1.90
CA LYS A 144 -21.42 -31.31 2.78
C LYS A 144 -22.26 -32.09 3.80
N ASP A 145 -23.25 -31.47 4.41
CA ASP A 145 -24.14 -32.13 5.38
C ASP A 145 -24.98 -33.23 4.71
N ILE A 146 -25.48 -32.99 3.50
CA ILE A 146 -26.24 -33.98 2.72
C ILE A 146 -25.35 -35.18 2.37
N VAL A 147 -24.14 -34.94 1.85
CA VAL A 147 -23.20 -36.02 1.47
C VAL A 147 -22.73 -36.83 2.67
N ASN A 148 -22.44 -36.20 3.81
CA ASN A 148 -22.04 -36.92 5.02
C ASN A 148 -23.17 -37.79 5.59
N THR A 149 -24.43 -37.42 5.34
CA THR A 149 -25.60 -38.21 5.73
C THR A 149 -25.85 -39.37 4.76
N VAL A 150 -25.35 -39.27 3.52
CA VAL A 150 -25.67 -40.18 2.41
C VAL A 150 -24.38 -40.70 1.75
N VAL A 151 -23.89 -41.86 2.22
CA VAL A 151 -22.60 -42.48 1.87
C VAL A 151 -22.40 -42.84 0.37
N SER A 152 -23.42 -42.66 -0.50
CA SER A 152 -23.36 -43.08 -1.90
C SER A 152 -23.92 -42.07 -2.90
N PHE A 153 -23.88 -40.77 -2.60
CA PHE A 153 -24.40 -39.69 -3.47
C PHE A 153 -23.62 -39.53 -4.80
N ASP A 154 -22.29 -39.59 -4.74
CA ASP A 154 -21.41 -39.49 -5.91
C ASP A 154 -20.24 -40.49 -5.76
N PRO A 155 -20.52 -41.80 -5.86
CA PRO A 155 -19.52 -42.83 -5.61
C PRO A 155 -18.44 -42.87 -6.70
N THR A 156 -18.71 -42.33 -7.89
CA THR A 156 -17.75 -42.19 -8.98
C THR A 156 -17.03 -40.84 -9.02
N HIS A 157 -17.35 -39.91 -8.12
CA HIS A 157 -16.70 -38.61 -7.94
C HIS A 157 -16.85 -37.62 -9.12
N HIS A 158 -17.90 -37.70 -9.93
CA HIS A 158 -18.06 -36.81 -11.09
C HIS A 158 -18.55 -35.42 -10.69
N ALA A 159 -19.22 -35.28 -9.54
CA ALA A 159 -19.63 -33.99 -9.00
C ALA A 159 -18.43 -33.11 -8.61
N ALA A 160 -17.28 -33.74 -8.29
CA ALA A 160 -16.05 -33.04 -7.93
C ALA A 160 -15.55 -32.08 -9.02
N SER A 161 -15.74 -32.43 -10.31
CA SER A 161 -15.36 -31.57 -11.43
C SER A 161 -16.15 -30.27 -11.48
N ALA A 162 -17.43 -30.28 -11.09
CA ALA A 162 -18.25 -29.07 -11.03
C ALA A 162 -17.85 -28.17 -9.84
N TRP A 163 -17.51 -28.75 -8.69
CA TRP A 163 -17.02 -28.00 -7.52
C TRP A 163 -15.61 -27.43 -7.73
N ALA A 164 -14.75 -28.12 -8.50
CA ALA A 164 -13.45 -27.58 -8.89
C ALA A 164 -13.59 -26.28 -9.70
N VAL A 165 -14.57 -26.21 -10.60
CA VAL A 165 -14.87 -24.99 -11.39
C VAL A 165 -15.37 -23.83 -10.51
N ILE A 166 -16.17 -24.11 -9.46
CA ILE A 166 -16.59 -23.10 -8.47
C ILE A 166 -15.37 -22.57 -7.67
N SER A 167 -14.43 -23.45 -7.33
CA SER A 167 -13.18 -23.10 -6.63
C SER A 167 -12.28 -22.20 -7.49
N LEU A 168 -12.23 -22.48 -8.78
CA LEU A 168 -11.43 -21.74 -9.77
C LEU A 168 -11.94 -20.31 -9.96
N GLY A 169 -13.27 -20.10 -10.00
CA GLY A 169 -13.86 -18.76 -10.11
C GLY A 169 -13.55 -17.85 -8.92
N LEU A 170 -13.37 -18.43 -7.73
CA LEU A 170 -13.01 -17.69 -6.51
C LEU A 170 -11.51 -17.38 -6.37
N SER A 171 -10.64 -18.17 -6.99
CA SER A 171 -9.18 -18.06 -6.83
C SER A 171 -8.53 -17.08 -7.82
N MET A 172 -9.29 -16.53 -8.76
CA MET A 172 -8.78 -15.70 -9.86
C MET A 172 -8.86 -14.21 -9.53
N THR A 173 -7.80 -13.68 -8.90
CA THR A 173 -7.67 -12.25 -8.55
C THR A 173 -6.99 -11.39 -9.63
N GLN A 174 -6.44 -11.98 -10.71
CA GLN A 174 -5.51 -11.28 -11.61
C GLN A 174 -5.81 -11.31 -13.13
N ASN A 175 -6.99 -11.79 -13.58
CA ASN A 175 -7.36 -11.78 -15.02
C ASN A 175 -8.41 -10.71 -15.36
N ARG A 176 -8.51 -10.35 -16.66
CA ARG A 176 -9.41 -9.31 -17.22
C ARG A 176 -10.82 -9.35 -16.61
N LEU A 177 -11.36 -8.15 -16.32
CA LEU A 177 -12.66 -7.89 -15.67
C LEU A 177 -13.83 -8.71 -16.27
N ASP A 178 -13.88 -8.88 -17.59
CA ASP A 178 -15.01 -9.55 -18.27
C ASP A 178 -15.07 -11.08 -17.99
N LEU A 179 -13.91 -11.75 -17.97
CA LEU A 179 -13.83 -13.20 -17.67
C LEU A 179 -14.07 -13.45 -16.18
N GLN A 180 -13.64 -12.50 -15.35
CA GLN A 180 -13.84 -12.52 -13.90
C GLN A 180 -15.32 -12.45 -13.53
N ASP A 181 -16.09 -11.57 -14.19
CA ASP A 181 -17.55 -11.47 -14.00
C ASP A 181 -18.28 -12.76 -14.33
N ALA A 182 -17.99 -13.33 -15.51
CA ALA A 182 -18.61 -14.55 -15.97
C ALA A 182 -18.35 -15.71 -14.97
N LEU A 183 -17.12 -15.86 -14.49
CA LEU A 183 -16.75 -16.92 -13.55
C LEU A 183 -17.38 -16.74 -12.16
N PHE A 184 -17.52 -15.51 -11.67
CA PHE A 184 -18.19 -15.24 -10.40
C PHE A 184 -19.69 -15.56 -10.46
N GLU A 185 -20.38 -15.12 -11.51
CA GLU A 185 -21.79 -15.45 -11.70
C GLU A 185 -22.01 -16.95 -11.88
N SER A 186 -21.11 -17.61 -12.59
CA SER A 186 -21.12 -19.07 -12.79
C SER A 186 -20.98 -19.81 -11.45
N SER A 187 -20.09 -19.34 -10.58
CA SER A 187 -19.82 -19.95 -9.28
C SER A 187 -21.00 -19.81 -8.32
N GLU A 188 -21.63 -18.62 -8.27
CA GLU A 188 -22.83 -18.37 -7.49
C GLU A 188 -24.00 -19.26 -7.96
N PHE A 189 -24.19 -19.34 -9.28
CA PHE A 189 -25.25 -20.09 -9.92
C PHE A 189 -25.11 -21.60 -9.68
N LEU A 190 -23.95 -22.18 -10.02
CA LEU A 190 -23.71 -23.62 -9.89
C LEU A 190 -23.80 -24.10 -8.45
N ALA A 191 -23.31 -23.31 -7.48
CA ALA A 191 -23.41 -23.66 -6.06
C ALA A 191 -24.87 -23.83 -5.63
N GLY A 192 -25.77 -22.96 -6.09
CA GLY A 192 -27.21 -23.05 -5.81
C GLY A 192 -27.87 -24.28 -6.44
N VAL A 193 -27.56 -24.59 -7.69
CA VAL A 193 -28.12 -25.73 -8.42
C VAL A 193 -27.64 -27.06 -7.82
N LEU A 194 -26.33 -27.20 -7.55
CA LEU A 194 -25.74 -28.43 -6.98
C LEU A 194 -26.30 -28.75 -5.60
N SER A 195 -26.44 -27.74 -4.72
CA SER A 195 -27.05 -27.93 -3.40
C SER A 195 -28.50 -28.41 -3.51
N GLY A 196 -29.25 -27.90 -4.49
CA GLY A 196 -30.63 -28.30 -4.72
C GLY A 196 -30.77 -29.71 -5.29
N CYS A 197 -29.89 -30.11 -6.22
CA CYS A 197 -29.88 -31.48 -6.75
C CYS A 197 -29.58 -32.50 -5.65
N ALA A 198 -28.63 -32.18 -4.74
CA ALA A 198 -28.28 -33.06 -3.64
C ALA A 198 -29.46 -33.37 -2.71
N TYR A 199 -30.26 -32.35 -2.43
CA TYR A 199 -31.48 -32.50 -1.64
C TYR A 199 -32.51 -33.41 -2.30
N ILE A 200 -32.73 -33.23 -3.61
CA ILE A 200 -33.75 -33.98 -4.36
C ILE A 200 -33.41 -35.47 -4.39
N GLU A 201 -32.15 -35.80 -4.68
CA GLU A 201 -31.72 -37.19 -4.71
C GLU A 201 -31.71 -37.84 -3.31
N SER A 202 -31.43 -37.07 -2.24
CA SER A 202 -31.52 -37.57 -0.85
C SER A 202 -32.95 -37.88 -0.41
N ASN A 203 -33.96 -37.14 -0.89
CA ASN A 203 -35.34 -37.24 -0.38
C ASN A 203 -36.31 -37.95 -1.31
N PHE A 204 -36.07 -37.92 -2.63
CA PHE A 204 -37.05 -38.38 -3.63
C PHE A 204 -36.55 -39.54 -4.48
N CYS A 205 -35.27 -39.55 -4.89
CA CYS A 205 -34.75 -40.67 -5.70
C CYS A 205 -34.54 -41.96 -4.88
N ARG A 206 -34.38 -41.86 -3.56
CA ARG A 206 -34.12 -43.03 -2.70
C ARG A 206 -35.32 -43.56 -1.93
N ASN A 207 -36.36 -42.75 -1.73
CA ASN A 207 -37.61 -43.19 -1.12
C ASN A 207 -38.51 -43.84 -2.20
N ASN A 208 -39.25 -44.90 -1.86
CA ASN A 208 -40.18 -45.57 -2.78
C ASN A 208 -41.45 -44.72 -3.02
N THR A 209 -41.28 -43.55 -3.60
CA THR A 209 -42.37 -42.65 -3.99
C THR A 209 -42.76 -42.86 -5.46
N THR A 210 -44.04 -42.73 -5.75
CA THR A 210 -44.58 -42.67 -7.12
C THR A 210 -43.90 -41.53 -7.89
N GLY A 211 -43.32 -41.82 -9.08
CA GLY A 211 -42.62 -40.84 -9.91
C GLY A 211 -41.07 -40.89 -9.87
N LYS A 212 -40.49 -41.89 -9.20
CA LYS A 212 -39.03 -42.07 -9.07
C LYS A 212 -38.27 -42.06 -10.40
N SER A 213 -38.77 -42.77 -11.40
CA SER A 213 -38.11 -42.90 -12.71
C SER A 213 -38.02 -41.59 -13.49
N GLU A 214 -39.04 -40.74 -13.38
CA GLU A 214 -39.06 -39.44 -14.05
C GLU A 214 -38.12 -38.44 -13.36
N ILE A 215 -38.07 -38.44 -12.02
CA ILE A 215 -37.17 -37.59 -11.23
C ILE A 215 -35.71 -38.00 -11.46
N GLU A 216 -35.39 -39.31 -11.49
CA GLU A 216 -34.05 -39.81 -11.81
C GLU A 216 -33.61 -39.36 -13.21
N ARG A 217 -34.49 -39.47 -14.22
CA ARG A 217 -34.20 -39.02 -15.59
C ARG A 217 -33.96 -37.51 -15.67
N ALA A 218 -34.79 -36.71 -15.01
CA ALA A 218 -34.63 -35.25 -14.97
C ALA A 218 -33.35 -34.84 -14.22
N THR A 219 -32.99 -35.55 -13.16
CA THR A 219 -31.74 -35.33 -12.40
C THR A 219 -30.51 -35.64 -13.26
N ILE A 220 -30.54 -36.72 -14.05
CA ILE A 220 -29.48 -37.07 -15.01
C ILE A 220 -29.28 -35.97 -16.07
N GLU A 221 -30.36 -35.42 -16.63
CA GLU A 221 -30.25 -34.34 -17.62
C GLU A 221 -29.66 -33.05 -17.02
N ILE A 222 -29.98 -32.72 -15.76
CA ILE A 222 -29.37 -31.59 -15.06
C ILE A 222 -27.88 -31.83 -14.79
N TYR A 223 -27.50 -33.01 -14.29
CA TYR A 223 -26.08 -33.35 -14.08
C TYR A 223 -25.28 -33.31 -15.38
N LYS A 224 -25.86 -33.76 -16.48
CA LYS A 224 -25.26 -33.68 -17.81
C LYS A 224 -25.07 -32.23 -18.26
N ALA A 225 -26.08 -31.37 -18.08
CA ALA A 225 -25.97 -29.95 -18.39
C ALA A 225 -24.89 -29.25 -17.54
N ILE A 226 -24.81 -29.57 -16.23
CA ILE A 226 -23.78 -29.06 -15.32
C ILE A 226 -22.38 -29.48 -15.76
N LEU A 227 -22.18 -30.76 -16.12
CA LEU A 227 -20.88 -31.27 -16.56
C LEU A 227 -20.43 -30.66 -17.89
N ARG A 228 -21.34 -30.44 -18.84
CA ARG A 228 -21.04 -29.72 -20.09
C ARG A 228 -20.61 -28.28 -19.85
N TYR A 229 -21.35 -27.60 -18.99
CA TYR A 229 -21.03 -26.23 -18.60
C TYR A 229 -19.66 -26.13 -17.90
N ALA A 230 -19.36 -27.08 -17.00
CA ALA A 230 -18.06 -27.17 -16.35
C ALA A 230 -16.92 -27.44 -17.34
N ALA A 231 -17.12 -28.32 -18.32
CA ALA A 231 -16.12 -28.62 -19.34
C ALA A 231 -15.79 -27.40 -20.22
N GLU A 232 -16.80 -26.64 -20.65
CA GLU A 232 -16.60 -25.44 -21.48
C GLU A 232 -15.83 -24.35 -20.71
N LEU A 233 -16.14 -24.16 -19.41
CA LEU A 233 -15.40 -23.21 -18.56
C LEU A 233 -13.91 -23.58 -18.41
N LEU A 234 -13.59 -24.87 -18.30
CA LEU A 234 -12.20 -25.35 -18.24
C LEU A 234 -11.44 -25.15 -19.56
N VAL A 235 -12.14 -25.24 -20.71
CA VAL A 235 -11.55 -24.96 -22.03
C VAL A 235 -11.19 -23.48 -22.17
N VAL A 236 -12.13 -22.61 -21.79
CA VAL A 236 -11.92 -21.14 -21.81
C VAL A 236 -10.70 -20.78 -20.99
N GLN A 237 -10.49 -21.43 -19.84
CA GLN A 237 -9.36 -21.18 -18.94
C GLN A 237 -8.00 -21.62 -19.51
N ASN A 238 -7.90 -22.81 -20.11
CA ASN A 238 -6.63 -23.43 -20.52
C ASN A 238 -6.04 -22.90 -21.85
N ALA A 239 -6.71 -21.97 -22.52
CA ALA A 239 -6.19 -21.34 -23.72
C ALA A 239 -5.02 -20.36 -23.42
N SER A 240 -3.85 -20.59 -24.01
CA SER A 240 -2.67 -19.70 -23.86
C SER A 240 -2.93 -18.28 -24.38
N VAL A 241 -2.32 -17.26 -23.76
CA VAL A 241 -2.42 -15.84 -24.14
C VAL A 241 -2.16 -15.58 -25.63
N GLY A 242 -1.20 -16.30 -26.24
CA GLY A 242 -0.85 -16.16 -27.66
C GLY A 242 -1.83 -16.79 -28.65
N ARG A 243 -2.60 -17.83 -28.26
CA ARG A 243 -3.68 -18.41 -29.10
C ARG A 243 -4.94 -17.54 -29.11
N ARG A 244 -5.22 -16.83 -28.01
CA ARG A 244 -6.42 -15.98 -27.86
C ARG A 244 -6.40 -14.68 -28.67
N ILE A 245 -5.22 -14.27 -29.15
CA ILE A 245 -5.07 -13.08 -30.03
C ILE A 245 -5.33 -13.45 -31.49
N LEU A 246 -5.09 -14.71 -31.87
CA LEU A 246 -5.18 -15.18 -33.25
C LEU A 246 -6.60 -15.60 -33.64
N ASP A 247 -7.35 -16.20 -32.71
CA ASP A 247 -8.74 -16.55 -32.93
C ASP A 247 -9.63 -15.50 -32.25
N SER A 248 -10.40 -14.74 -33.02
CA SER A 248 -11.45 -13.82 -32.56
C SER A 248 -12.62 -14.58 -31.91
N VAL A 249 -12.36 -15.26 -30.79
CA VAL A 249 -13.22 -16.30 -30.19
C VAL A 249 -14.10 -15.80 -29.07
N THR A 250 -13.87 -14.59 -28.54
CA THR A 250 -14.65 -14.07 -27.40
C THR A 250 -16.17 -14.10 -27.62
N PRO A 251 -16.75 -13.70 -28.79
CA PRO A 251 -18.20 -13.69 -28.95
C PRO A 251 -18.79 -15.11 -29.04
N ILE A 252 -18.05 -16.05 -29.63
CA ILE A 252 -18.52 -17.42 -29.88
C ILE A 252 -18.49 -18.24 -28.59
N THR A 253 -17.43 -18.12 -27.79
CA THR A 253 -17.36 -18.78 -26.48
C THR A 253 -18.32 -18.19 -25.46
N ASP A 254 -18.53 -16.87 -25.47
CA ASP A 254 -19.51 -16.22 -24.58
C ASP A 254 -20.94 -16.62 -24.91
N GLN A 255 -21.26 -16.72 -26.22
CA GLN A 255 -22.56 -17.20 -26.67
C GLN A 255 -22.80 -18.65 -26.22
N ARG A 256 -21.82 -19.54 -26.40
CA ARG A 256 -21.94 -20.95 -26.03
C ARG A 256 -22.07 -21.16 -24.51
N LEU A 257 -21.34 -20.38 -23.70
CA LEU A 257 -21.48 -20.38 -22.24
C LEU A 257 -22.87 -19.90 -21.81
N THR A 258 -23.40 -18.88 -22.46
CA THR A 258 -24.75 -18.35 -22.17
C THR A 258 -25.85 -19.35 -22.54
N GLU A 259 -25.71 -20.04 -23.66
CA GLU A 259 -26.61 -21.12 -24.09
C GLU A 259 -26.59 -22.30 -23.11
N LEU A 260 -25.39 -22.75 -22.70
CA LEU A 260 -25.25 -23.83 -21.72
C LEU A 260 -25.80 -23.44 -20.34
N ARG A 261 -25.58 -22.19 -19.89
CA ARG A 261 -26.18 -21.67 -18.64
C ARG A 261 -27.70 -21.68 -18.71
N SER A 262 -28.27 -21.25 -19.82
CA SER A 262 -29.72 -21.26 -20.05
C SER A 262 -30.28 -22.69 -20.07
N SER A 263 -29.50 -23.65 -20.59
CA SER A 263 -29.86 -25.08 -20.52
C SER A 263 -29.94 -25.59 -19.09
N VAL A 264 -28.96 -25.26 -18.23
CA VAL A 264 -28.99 -25.65 -16.81
C VAL A 264 -30.20 -25.03 -16.10
N GLU A 265 -30.48 -23.76 -16.33
CA GLU A 265 -31.63 -23.05 -15.73
C GLU A 265 -32.96 -23.68 -16.14
N ASN A 266 -33.15 -23.96 -17.44
CA ASN A 266 -34.38 -24.56 -17.94
C ASN A 266 -34.64 -25.94 -17.34
N GLU A 267 -33.62 -26.81 -17.29
CA GLU A 267 -33.78 -28.13 -16.68
C GLU A 267 -34.01 -28.04 -15.17
N TRP A 268 -33.31 -27.12 -14.49
CA TRP A 268 -33.50 -26.85 -13.06
C TRP A 268 -34.92 -26.34 -12.73
N GLN A 269 -35.48 -25.44 -13.54
CA GLN A 269 -36.86 -24.94 -13.37
C GLN A 269 -37.90 -26.04 -13.58
N LYS A 270 -37.71 -26.92 -14.57
CA LYS A 270 -38.57 -28.09 -14.77
C LYS A 270 -38.55 -28.97 -13.52
N LEU A 271 -37.36 -29.29 -12.99
CA LEU A 271 -37.24 -30.11 -11.80
C LEU A 271 -37.89 -29.46 -10.56
N ARG A 272 -37.77 -28.13 -10.40
CA ARG A 272 -38.43 -27.38 -9.32
C ARG A 272 -39.96 -27.45 -9.38
N GLN A 273 -40.54 -27.33 -10.57
CA GLN A 273 -42.01 -27.42 -10.75
C GLN A 273 -42.55 -28.81 -10.37
N TRP A 274 -41.78 -29.86 -10.65
CA TRP A 274 -42.22 -31.24 -10.43
C TRP A 274 -42.28 -31.64 -8.95
N VAL A 275 -41.47 -31.03 -8.09
CA VAL A 275 -41.30 -31.47 -6.70
C VAL A 275 -42.00 -30.52 -5.70
N GLN A 276 -42.73 -29.48 -6.16
CA GLN A 276 -43.44 -28.50 -5.33
C GLN A 276 -42.63 -28.03 -4.10
N ILE A 277 -41.35 -27.69 -4.30
CA ILE A 277 -40.42 -27.49 -3.18
C ILE A 277 -40.47 -26.05 -2.63
N ASP A 278 -41.55 -25.68 -1.92
CA ASP A 278 -41.53 -24.51 -1.02
C ASP A 278 -40.58 -24.72 0.19
N ALA A 279 -40.06 -25.94 0.36
CA ALA A 279 -39.13 -26.32 1.42
C ALA A 279 -37.64 -26.01 1.12
N LEU A 280 -37.23 -25.76 -0.14
CA LEU A 280 -35.82 -25.58 -0.50
C LEU A 280 -35.24 -24.29 0.12
N ASP A 281 -36.06 -23.24 0.15
CA ASP A 281 -35.70 -21.95 0.77
C ASP A 281 -35.62 -22.06 2.31
N ASN A 282 -36.35 -22.99 2.92
CA ASN A 282 -36.31 -23.25 4.36
C ASN A 282 -35.14 -24.14 4.81
N LEU A 283 -34.49 -24.87 3.89
CA LEU A 283 -33.39 -25.81 4.15
C LEU A 283 -31.98 -25.21 4.01
N LEU A 284 -31.88 -23.97 3.51
CA LEU A 284 -30.69 -23.13 3.62
C LEU A 284 -30.43 -22.65 5.07
N GLN A 285 -30.73 -23.49 6.08
CA GLN A 285 -30.53 -23.19 7.51
C GLN A 285 -29.06 -23.04 7.89
N ASN A 286 -28.15 -23.59 7.08
CA ASN A 286 -26.72 -23.31 7.17
C ASN A 286 -26.36 -21.87 6.82
N GLY A 287 -27.30 -21.05 6.34
CA GLY A 287 -27.15 -19.61 6.23
C GLY A 287 -26.71 -18.97 7.54
N LYS A 288 -27.18 -19.48 8.70
CA LYS A 288 -26.70 -19.04 10.02
C LYS A 288 -25.24 -19.43 10.27
N GLN A 289 -24.81 -20.62 9.85
CA GLN A 289 -23.40 -21.05 10.00
C GLN A 289 -22.47 -20.29 9.06
N ALA A 290 -22.88 -20.06 7.81
CA ALA A 290 -22.18 -19.22 6.87
C ALA A 290 -22.06 -17.79 7.41
N GLU A 291 -23.16 -17.23 7.93
CA GLU A 291 -23.15 -15.89 8.54
C GLU A 291 -22.27 -15.83 9.79
N LEU A 292 -22.30 -16.84 10.66
CA LEU A 292 -21.40 -16.92 11.83
C LEU A 292 -19.93 -16.99 11.43
N ARG A 293 -19.59 -17.71 10.35
CA ARG A 293 -18.21 -17.78 9.83
C ARG A 293 -17.74 -16.44 9.28
N LEU A 294 -18.59 -15.76 8.49
CA LEU A 294 -18.28 -14.42 7.98
C LEU A 294 -18.21 -13.38 9.10
N ALA A 295 -19.14 -13.42 10.07
CA ALA A 295 -19.16 -12.54 11.24
C ALA A 295 -17.90 -12.68 12.10
N ARG A 296 -17.35 -13.90 12.25
CA ARG A 296 -16.06 -14.10 12.91
C ARG A 296 -14.92 -13.42 12.15
N ILE A 297 -14.89 -13.55 10.83
CA ILE A 297 -13.90 -12.87 9.98
C ILE A 297 -14.04 -11.35 10.13
N ASP A 298 -15.27 -10.82 10.12
CA ASP A 298 -15.52 -9.39 10.35
C ASP A 298 -15.01 -8.92 11.71
N GLU A 299 -15.27 -9.70 12.76
CA GLU A 299 -14.84 -9.38 14.12
C GLU A 299 -13.31 -9.39 14.24
N GLU A 300 -12.64 -10.38 13.64
CA GLU A 300 -11.18 -10.46 13.59
C GLU A 300 -10.57 -9.28 12.84
N VAL A 301 -11.08 -8.96 11.65
CA VAL A 301 -10.61 -7.80 10.87
C VAL A 301 -10.91 -6.50 11.60
N SER A 302 -12.08 -6.36 12.23
CA SER A 302 -12.43 -5.18 13.03
C SER A 302 -11.51 -4.99 14.24
N LYS A 303 -11.08 -6.07 14.90
CA LYS A 303 -10.09 -6.01 15.98
C LYS A 303 -8.75 -5.49 15.46
N VAL A 304 -8.29 -6.00 14.31
CA VAL A 304 -7.05 -5.52 13.65
C VAL A 304 -7.17 -4.04 13.26
N LEU A 305 -8.29 -3.61 12.70
CA LEU A 305 -8.53 -2.21 12.34
C LEU A 305 -8.60 -1.29 13.56
N ARG A 306 -9.18 -1.73 14.67
CA ARG A 306 -9.17 -0.97 15.93
C ARG A 306 -7.76 -0.83 16.51
N VAL A 307 -6.94 -1.88 16.41
CA VAL A 307 -5.53 -1.82 16.79
C VAL A 307 -4.78 -0.78 15.95
N LEU A 308 -5.03 -0.74 14.63
CA LEU A 308 -4.46 0.27 13.74
C LEU A 308 -4.91 1.70 14.05
N GLN A 309 -6.13 1.88 14.55
CA GLN A 309 -6.69 3.20 14.90
C GLN A 309 -6.25 3.70 16.28
N ASN A 310 -6.03 2.80 17.24
CA ASN A 310 -5.73 3.15 18.63
C ASN A 310 -4.23 3.39 18.91
N PHE A 311 -3.34 2.93 18.03
CA PHE A 311 -1.89 3.06 18.21
C PHE A 311 -1.27 3.86 17.06
N SER A 312 -0.86 5.11 17.33
CA SER A 312 -0.18 5.96 16.35
C SER A 312 1.33 5.85 16.52
N LEU A 313 1.97 4.99 15.72
CA LEU A 313 3.41 5.10 15.49
C LEU A 313 3.71 6.51 14.94
N PRO A 314 4.67 7.26 15.51
CA PRO A 314 5.07 8.52 14.92
C PRO A 314 5.66 8.23 13.54
N VAL A 315 5.16 8.93 12.53
CA VAL A 315 5.61 8.79 11.14
C VAL A 315 6.21 10.10 10.65
N ALA A 316 7.07 9.99 9.64
CA ALA A 316 7.55 11.16 8.91
C ALA A 316 6.43 11.63 7.97
N GLU A 317 5.83 12.78 8.29
CA GLU A 317 4.85 13.41 7.40
C GLU A 317 5.51 13.75 6.05
N GLY A 318 4.79 13.54 4.96
CA GLY A 318 5.31 13.79 3.62
C GLY A 318 6.30 12.75 3.06
N ALA A 319 6.64 11.70 3.82
CA ALA A 319 7.62 10.71 3.37
C ALA A 319 7.06 9.71 2.35
N SER A 320 5.76 9.39 2.39
CA SER A 320 5.11 8.50 1.42
C SER A 320 5.02 9.16 0.04
N TYR A 321 5.17 8.36 -1.02
CA TYR A 321 5.18 8.87 -2.40
C TYR A 321 3.88 9.58 -2.81
N ASP A 322 2.75 9.18 -2.22
CA ASP A 322 1.40 9.71 -2.47
C ASP A 322 0.92 10.71 -1.42
N SER A 323 1.84 11.27 -0.62
CA SER A 323 1.52 12.35 0.30
C SER A 323 1.14 13.65 -0.42
N TYR A 324 0.41 14.52 0.28
CA TYR A 324 0.02 15.84 -0.25
C TYR A 324 1.23 16.68 -0.67
N GLU A 325 2.32 16.62 0.10
CA GLU A 325 3.59 17.30 -0.17
C GLU A 325 4.25 16.83 -1.48
N ASN A 326 3.92 15.61 -1.93
CA ASN A 326 4.42 15.01 -3.16
C ASN A 326 3.42 15.09 -4.32
N GLN A 327 2.23 15.68 -4.15
CA GLN A 327 1.16 15.72 -5.17
C GLN A 327 1.57 16.35 -6.49
N HIS A 328 2.50 17.30 -6.45
CA HIS A 328 3.04 18.00 -7.64
C HIS A 328 4.41 17.45 -8.07
N GLY A 329 4.86 16.34 -7.48
CA GLY A 329 6.10 15.69 -7.85
C GLY A 329 6.03 15.18 -9.29
N GLU A 330 6.97 15.64 -10.13
CA GLU A 330 7.05 15.18 -11.52
C GLU A 330 7.43 13.69 -11.58
N LYS A 331 6.79 12.96 -12.50
CA LYS A 331 7.06 11.57 -12.87
C LYS A 331 7.81 11.51 -14.19
N CYS A 332 8.32 10.34 -14.56
CA CYS A 332 8.97 10.16 -15.86
C CYS A 332 7.95 10.46 -16.97
N LEU A 333 8.37 11.30 -17.93
CA LEU A 333 7.54 11.62 -19.08
C LEU A 333 7.31 10.35 -19.92
N PRO A 334 6.10 10.07 -20.42
CA PRO A 334 5.85 8.92 -21.28
C PRO A 334 6.85 8.84 -22.43
N GLY A 335 7.40 7.65 -22.66
CA GLY A 335 8.43 7.42 -23.68
C GLY A 335 9.87 7.54 -23.20
N THR A 336 10.11 8.19 -22.05
CA THR A 336 11.46 8.32 -21.45
C THR A 336 11.80 7.17 -20.51
N ARG A 337 13.10 6.88 -20.30
CA ARG A 337 13.61 5.91 -19.32
C ARG A 337 13.04 4.48 -19.42
N ARG A 338 12.43 4.12 -20.56
CA ARG A 338 11.67 2.86 -20.74
C ARG A 338 12.49 1.62 -20.43
N HIS A 339 13.75 1.57 -20.89
CA HIS A 339 14.63 0.43 -20.66
C HIS A 339 15.00 0.28 -19.18
N LEU A 340 15.25 1.39 -18.47
CA LEU A 340 15.53 1.38 -17.04
C LEU A 340 14.32 0.93 -16.23
N LEU A 341 13.13 1.45 -16.52
CA LEU A 341 11.90 1.06 -15.83
C LEU A 341 11.59 -0.43 -16.02
N ARG A 342 11.86 -0.98 -17.22
CA ARG A 342 11.77 -2.44 -17.46
C ARG A 342 12.76 -3.21 -16.61
N GLN A 343 14.04 -2.84 -16.59
CA GLN A 343 15.03 -3.51 -15.74
C GLN A 343 14.67 -3.51 -14.26
N ILE A 344 14.11 -2.40 -13.74
CA ILE A 344 13.66 -2.32 -12.34
C ILE A 344 12.48 -3.26 -12.12
N THR A 345 11.55 -3.35 -13.07
CA THR A 345 10.41 -4.26 -13.00
C THR A 345 10.86 -5.72 -13.03
N ASP A 346 11.74 -6.08 -13.97
CA ASP A 346 12.29 -7.42 -14.13
C ASP A 346 13.09 -7.81 -12.88
N TRP A 347 13.87 -6.88 -12.32
CA TRP A 347 14.56 -7.09 -11.05
C TRP A 347 13.59 -7.36 -9.92
N ALA A 348 12.43 -6.69 -9.85
CA ALA A 348 11.48 -6.88 -8.76
C ALA A 348 10.71 -8.21 -8.85
N GLU A 349 10.70 -8.87 -10.01
CA GLU A 349 9.99 -10.14 -10.21
C GLU A 349 10.96 -11.32 -10.21
N THR A 350 12.12 -11.21 -10.89
CA THR A 350 12.96 -12.36 -11.24
C THR A 350 14.30 -12.44 -10.51
N SER A 351 14.87 -11.31 -10.08
CA SER A 351 16.22 -11.29 -9.50
C SER A 351 16.29 -12.00 -8.14
N ASP A 352 17.45 -12.52 -7.77
CA ASP A 352 17.82 -13.01 -6.44
C ASP A 352 18.23 -11.88 -5.48
N LYS A 353 18.58 -10.70 -6.00
CA LYS A 353 19.11 -9.58 -5.21
C LYS A 353 18.03 -8.83 -4.43
N CYS A 354 18.27 -8.65 -3.12
CA CYS A 354 17.36 -7.90 -2.24
C CYS A 354 17.22 -6.43 -2.61
N ILE A 355 18.33 -5.78 -3.00
CA ILE A 355 18.39 -4.33 -3.19
C ILE A 355 18.69 -4.01 -4.65
N PHE A 356 17.88 -3.14 -5.27
CA PHE A 356 18.25 -2.44 -6.50
C PHE A 356 18.72 -1.04 -6.13
N TRP A 357 20.01 -0.79 -6.30
CA TRP A 357 20.61 0.50 -6.01
C TRP A 357 20.81 1.31 -7.29
N LEU A 358 19.91 2.27 -7.52
CA LEU A 358 20.04 3.25 -8.58
C LEU A 358 20.89 4.44 -8.09
N ASN A 359 22.17 4.43 -8.42
CA ASN A 359 23.07 5.52 -8.08
C ASN A 359 23.24 6.50 -9.24
N GLY A 360 23.48 7.77 -8.95
CA GLY A 360 23.75 8.76 -9.98
C GLY A 360 23.98 10.15 -9.40
N MET A 361 24.62 11.01 -10.19
CA MET A 361 24.88 12.40 -9.79
C MET A 361 23.59 13.18 -9.50
N ALA A 362 23.71 14.26 -8.74
CA ALA A 362 22.62 15.20 -8.49
C ALA A 362 22.01 15.69 -9.83
N GLY A 363 20.69 15.80 -9.90
CA GLY A 363 20.01 16.34 -11.09
C GLY A 363 19.81 15.39 -12.27
N THR A 364 20.13 14.09 -12.13
CA THR A 364 19.93 13.07 -13.18
C THR A 364 18.50 12.50 -13.28
N GLY A 365 17.61 12.87 -12.35
CA GLY A 365 16.20 12.45 -12.33
C GLY A 365 15.86 11.26 -11.44
N LYS A 366 16.72 10.90 -10.47
CA LYS A 366 16.51 9.77 -9.54
C LYS A 366 15.14 9.82 -8.84
N SER A 367 14.80 10.93 -8.19
CA SER A 367 13.50 11.08 -7.51
C SER A 367 12.30 10.97 -8.43
N THR A 368 12.41 11.47 -9.67
CA THR A 368 11.38 11.33 -10.70
C THR A 368 11.18 9.85 -11.07
N ILE A 369 12.28 9.08 -11.18
CA ILE A 369 12.24 7.64 -11.41
C ILE A 369 11.61 6.93 -10.19
N SER A 370 12.02 7.26 -8.96
CA SER A 370 11.46 6.68 -7.73
C SER A 370 9.95 6.84 -7.61
N ARG A 371 9.41 8.03 -7.94
CA ARG A 371 7.95 8.27 -7.96
C ARG A 371 7.25 7.40 -9.00
N THR A 372 7.83 7.30 -10.19
CA THR A 372 7.30 6.46 -11.28
C THR A 372 7.31 4.98 -10.89
N VAL A 373 8.40 4.52 -10.27
CA VAL A 373 8.55 3.15 -9.78
C VAL A 373 7.57 2.84 -8.66
N ALA A 374 7.39 3.75 -7.71
CA ALA A 374 6.42 3.58 -6.63
C ALA A 374 4.99 3.47 -7.16
N GLU A 375 4.60 4.33 -8.10
CA GLU A 375 3.29 4.25 -8.74
C GLU A 375 3.10 2.97 -9.54
N LEU A 376 4.08 2.60 -10.37
CA LEU A 376 4.06 1.36 -11.15
C LEU A 376 3.85 0.14 -10.25
N PHE A 377 4.55 0.07 -9.11
CA PHE A 377 4.36 -1.02 -8.16
C PHE A 377 3.05 -0.92 -7.37
N LYS A 378 2.50 0.28 -7.14
CA LYS A 378 1.15 0.41 -6.57
C LYS A 378 0.10 -0.16 -7.53
N GLU A 379 0.17 0.20 -8.81
CA GLU A 379 -0.75 -0.29 -9.85
C GLU A 379 -0.68 -1.81 -10.02
N LYS A 380 0.51 -2.40 -9.87
CA LYS A 380 0.72 -3.86 -9.86
C LYS A 380 0.35 -4.55 -8.55
N GLY A 381 -0.04 -3.82 -7.50
CA GLY A 381 -0.30 -4.39 -6.17
C GLY A 381 0.95 -4.90 -5.44
N LEU A 382 2.15 -4.48 -5.85
CA LEU A 382 3.43 -4.89 -5.28
C LEU A 382 4.04 -3.87 -4.31
N LEU A 383 3.58 -2.62 -4.29
CA LEU A 383 4.14 -1.60 -3.39
C LEU A 383 3.77 -1.88 -1.94
N GLY A 384 4.79 -2.18 -1.11
CA GLY A 384 4.62 -2.36 0.33
C GLY A 384 4.78 -1.07 1.12
N ALA A 385 5.81 -0.28 0.80
CA ALA A 385 6.07 0.99 1.47
C ALA A 385 6.92 1.93 0.61
N SER A 386 6.91 3.21 0.95
CA SER A 386 7.75 4.22 0.34
C SER A 386 8.25 5.26 1.35
N PHE A 387 9.49 5.70 1.18
CA PHE A 387 10.08 6.77 2.00
C PHE A 387 10.96 7.66 1.13
N PHE A 388 10.61 8.93 1.03
CA PHE A 388 11.32 9.94 0.26
C PHE A 388 12.08 10.87 1.20
N PHE A 389 13.37 10.60 1.37
CA PHE A 389 14.25 11.46 2.16
C PHE A 389 14.34 12.84 1.51
N LYS A 390 14.48 13.86 2.36
CA LYS A 390 14.63 15.24 1.92
C LYS A 390 15.45 16.06 2.90
N ARG A 391 16.64 16.47 2.48
CA ARG A 391 17.59 17.20 3.33
C ARG A 391 17.00 18.56 3.68
N GLY A 392 17.10 18.94 4.95
CA GLY A 392 16.49 20.17 5.47
C GLY A 392 14.95 20.13 5.61
N GLU A 393 14.30 18.96 5.52
CA GLU A 393 12.91 18.78 5.96
C GLU A 393 12.87 17.86 7.19
N ALA A 394 12.87 18.46 8.39
CA ALA A 394 12.61 17.84 9.70
C ALA A 394 12.66 16.30 9.76
N ASP A 395 11.50 15.64 9.61
CA ASP A 395 11.35 14.19 9.77
C ASP A 395 11.79 13.36 8.55
N ARG A 396 11.95 14.01 7.39
CA ARG A 396 12.40 13.41 6.13
C ARG A 396 13.91 13.58 5.90
N GLY A 397 14.56 14.48 6.64
CA GLY A 397 16.00 14.71 6.58
C GLY A 397 16.80 13.78 7.49
N ASN A 398 16.17 12.88 8.25
CA ASN A 398 16.87 11.92 9.10
C ASN A 398 16.11 10.58 9.20
N ALA A 399 16.76 9.57 9.77
CA ALA A 399 16.23 8.20 9.82
C ALA A 399 15.36 7.90 11.04
N ARG A 400 15.18 8.84 12.01
CA ARG A 400 14.54 8.54 13.31
C ARG A 400 13.14 7.94 13.21
N LYS A 401 12.36 8.36 12.21
CA LYS A 401 11.00 7.87 11.93
C LYS A 401 10.94 6.94 10.72
N PHE A 402 12.07 6.50 10.19
CA PHE A 402 12.12 5.68 8.98
C PHE A 402 11.41 4.34 9.19
N PHE A 403 11.86 3.54 10.17
CA PHE A 403 11.30 2.20 10.39
C PHE A 403 9.85 2.23 10.89
N SER A 404 9.48 3.19 11.74
CA SER A 404 8.08 3.36 12.16
C SER A 404 7.16 3.71 10.98
N THR A 405 7.64 4.53 10.04
CA THR A 405 6.91 4.89 8.81
C THR A 405 6.76 3.70 7.87
N ILE A 406 7.83 2.94 7.65
CA ILE A 406 7.80 1.71 6.83
C ILE A 406 6.88 0.66 7.47
N ALA A 407 6.99 0.42 8.77
CA ALA A 407 6.15 -0.54 9.49
C ALA A 407 4.66 -0.18 9.37
N LYS A 408 4.29 1.10 9.55
CA LYS A 408 2.90 1.55 9.38
C LYS A 408 2.38 1.32 7.96
N GLN A 409 3.19 1.58 6.94
CA GLN A 409 2.81 1.35 5.54
C GLN A 409 2.68 -0.16 5.24
N LEU A 410 3.62 -0.98 5.71
CA LEU A 410 3.55 -2.43 5.56
C LEU A 410 2.36 -3.06 6.30
N MET A 411 1.97 -2.53 7.46
CA MET A 411 0.73 -2.94 8.13
C MET A 411 -0.52 -2.59 7.32
N ALA A 412 -0.47 -1.57 6.47
CA ALA A 412 -1.57 -1.19 5.60
C ALA A 412 -1.64 -2.07 4.36
N SER A 413 -0.49 -2.42 3.76
CA SER A 413 -0.41 -3.30 2.59
C SER A 413 -0.56 -4.78 2.95
N ASN A 414 0.00 -5.22 4.08
CA ASN A 414 -0.13 -6.58 4.60
C ASN A 414 -0.64 -6.56 6.06
N ARG A 415 -1.96 -6.71 6.19
CA ARG A 415 -2.67 -6.67 7.47
C ARG A 415 -2.25 -7.77 8.45
N GLN A 416 -1.63 -8.86 7.98
CA GLN A 416 -1.20 -9.96 8.85
C GLN A 416 -0.08 -9.54 9.81
N LEU A 417 0.70 -8.51 9.48
CA LEU A 417 1.77 -7.99 10.34
C LEU A 417 1.25 -7.15 11.51
N ALA A 418 0.00 -6.68 11.43
CA ALA A 418 -0.54 -5.72 12.38
C ALA A 418 -0.59 -6.22 13.84
N PRO A 419 -0.99 -7.47 14.14
CA PRO A 419 -1.00 -7.97 15.52
C PRO A 419 0.39 -8.04 16.17
N SER A 420 1.42 -8.45 15.40
CA SER A 420 2.79 -8.56 15.91
C SER A 420 3.42 -7.19 16.13
N ILE A 421 3.25 -6.26 15.20
CA ILE A 421 3.74 -4.88 15.36
C ILE A 421 3.03 -4.18 16.52
N ALA A 422 1.73 -4.42 16.70
CA ALA A 422 0.98 -3.86 17.82
C ALA A 422 1.47 -4.38 19.18
N ARG A 423 1.77 -5.68 19.29
CA ARG A 423 2.39 -6.25 20.51
C ARG A 423 3.74 -5.60 20.80
N ALA A 424 4.60 -5.47 19.78
CA ALA A 424 5.92 -4.86 19.94
C ALA A 424 5.85 -3.42 20.51
N ILE A 425 4.82 -2.65 20.13
CA ILE A 425 4.58 -1.30 20.64
C ILE A 425 3.97 -1.32 22.04
N GLN A 426 3.05 -2.26 22.33
CA GLN A 426 2.45 -2.40 23.66
C GLN A 426 3.48 -2.78 24.72
N ASP A 427 4.42 -3.65 24.35
CA ASP A 427 5.50 -4.09 25.23
C ASP A 427 6.56 -2.98 25.46
N ASP A 428 6.62 -1.99 24.56
CA ASP A 428 7.66 -0.96 24.55
C ASP A 428 7.15 0.36 23.96
N ALA A 429 6.47 1.17 24.78
CA ALA A 429 5.82 2.41 24.34
C ALA A 429 6.80 3.43 23.70
N ASP A 430 8.06 3.42 24.13
CA ASP A 430 9.10 4.35 23.64
C ASP A 430 9.86 3.81 22.43
N LEU A 431 9.50 2.64 21.88
CA LEU A 431 10.23 1.95 20.82
C LEU A 431 10.57 2.85 19.62
N SER A 432 9.63 3.71 19.21
CA SER A 432 9.80 4.64 18.09
C SER A 432 10.88 5.73 18.30
N THR A 433 11.37 5.89 19.53
CA THR A 433 12.44 6.85 19.87
C THR A 433 13.77 6.16 20.17
N LYS A 434 13.81 4.82 20.16
CA LYS A 434 15.01 4.04 20.41
C LYS A 434 15.92 3.98 19.19
N ALA A 435 17.11 3.41 19.38
CA ALA A 435 18.09 3.20 18.32
C ALA A 435 17.47 2.45 17.12
N LEU A 436 17.90 2.82 15.91
CA LEU A 436 17.40 2.27 14.65
C LEU A 436 17.46 0.74 14.59
N SER A 437 18.50 0.13 15.13
CA SER A 437 18.62 -1.33 15.23
C SER A 437 17.48 -1.96 16.03
N GLN A 438 17.06 -1.35 17.14
CA GLN A 438 15.95 -1.88 17.95
C GLN A 438 14.60 -1.65 17.27
N GLN A 439 14.43 -0.51 16.59
CA GLN A 439 13.24 -0.26 15.78
C GLN A 439 13.11 -1.29 14.66
N PHE A 440 14.19 -1.55 13.92
CA PHE A 440 14.21 -2.53 12.84
C PHE A 440 13.82 -3.94 13.32
N GLU A 441 14.49 -4.43 14.36
CA GLU A 441 14.26 -5.76 14.92
C GLU A 441 12.81 -5.96 15.35
N LYS A 442 12.28 -5.04 16.18
CA LYS A 442 10.97 -5.21 16.79
C LYS A 442 9.80 -4.81 15.88
N LEU A 443 9.96 -3.81 15.02
CA LEU A 443 8.88 -3.31 14.15
C LEU A 443 8.82 -3.98 12.79
N LEU A 444 9.92 -4.59 12.32
CA LEU A 444 9.97 -5.22 11.00
C LEU A 444 10.37 -6.68 11.09
N LEU A 445 11.59 -6.99 11.52
CA LEU A 445 12.16 -8.33 11.35
C LEU A 445 11.38 -9.40 12.12
N GLN A 446 11.08 -9.16 13.39
CA GLN A 446 10.30 -10.09 14.22
C GLN A 446 8.88 -10.31 13.65
N PRO A 447 8.07 -9.27 13.37
CA PRO A 447 6.77 -9.43 12.70
C PRO A 447 6.83 -10.24 11.40
N LEU A 448 7.85 -10.05 10.57
CA LEU A 448 8.04 -10.75 9.29
C LEU A 448 8.51 -12.20 9.45
N SER A 449 9.02 -12.56 10.63
CA SER A 449 9.51 -13.90 10.95
C SER A 449 8.43 -14.78 11.58
N GLU A 450 7.38 -14.19 12.16
CA GLU A 450 6.31 -14.86 12.89
C GLU A 450 5.19 -15.44 12.01
N GLY A 451 5.06 -15.02 10.74
CA GLY A 451 3.98 -15.48 9.87
C GLY A 451 4.28 -16.78 9.10
N GLU A 452 3.22 -17.41 8.58
CA GLU A 452 3.31 -18.60 7.72
C GLU A 452 3.98 -18.27 6.38
N GLN A 453 4.56 -19.28 5.71
CA GLN A 453 5.20 -19.08 4.41
C GLN A 453 4.17 -18.69 3.35
N HIS A 454 4.25 -17.46 2.85
CA HIS A 454 3.51 -17.01 1.67
C HIS A 454 4.49 -16.50 0.60
N GLU A 455 4.29 -16.92 -0.65
CA GLU A 455 5.09 -16.45 -1.81
C GLU A 455 4.60 -15.09 -2.34
N THR A 456 4.34 -14.13 -1.45
CA THR A 456 3.97 -12.77 -1.87
C THR A 456 5.20 -11.89 -1.94
N THR A 457 5.37 -11.13 -3.04
CA THR A 457 6.46 -10.17 -3.19
C THR A 457 5.96 -8.77 -2.86
N SER A 458 6.74 -7.98 -2.12
CA SER A 458 6.44 -6.58 -1.84
C SER A 458 7.68 -5.71 -1.98
N VAL A 459 7.53 -4.53 -2.57
CA VAL A 459 8.64 -3.60 -2.85
C VAL A 459 8.57 -2.40 -1.90
N ILE A 460 9.71 -2.08 -1.29
CA ILE A 460 9.94 -0.86 -0.52
C ILE A 460 10.74 0.11 -1.40
N VAL A 461 10.21 1.31 -1.62
CA VAL A 461 10.87 2.38 -2.39
C VAL A 461 11.50 3.38 -1.44
N ILE A 462 12.83 3.52 -1.49
CA ILE A 462 13.60 4.47 -0.69
C ILE A 462 14.25 5.47 -1.65
N ASP A 463 13.78 6.71 -1.64
CA ASP A 463 14.33 7.77 -2.48
C ASP A 463 15.34 8.63 -1.72
N ALA A 464 16.43 8.98 -2.41
CA ALA A 464 17.45 9.95 -2.00
C ALA A 464 18.07 9.66 -0.63
N LEU A 465 18.53 8.43 -0.38
CA LEU A 465 19.12 8.07 0.92
C LEU A 465 20.32 8.97 1.32
N ASP A 466 21.03 9.54 0.36
CA ASP A 466 22.10 10.53 0.60
C ASP A 466 21.59 11.84 1.23
N GLU A 467 20.29 12.12 1.17
CA GLU A 467 19.68 13.28 1.82
C GLU A 467 19.41 13.06 3.32
N CYS A 468 19.63 11.85 3.84
CA CYS A 468 19.61 11.57 5.28
C CYS A 468 20.84 12.18 5.98
N GLU A 469 20.60 13.02 6.99
CA GLU A 469 21.65 13.66 7.78
C GLU A 469 22.13 12.73 8.92
N GLY A 470 23.44 12.66 9.12
CA GLY A 470 24.09 11.93 10.21
C GLY A 470 24.62 10.55 9.82
N ASP A 471 25.08 9.80 10.82
CA ASP A 471 25.75 8.51 10.63
C ASP A 471 24.77 7.33 10.48
N ASP A 472 23.46 7.61 10.45
CA ASP A 472 22.38 6.61 10.40
C ASP A 472 22.32 5.84 9.06
N ILE A 473 22.89 6.38 7.98
CA ILE A 473 22.92 5.74 6.65
C ILE A 473 23.58 4.36 6.71
N GLU A 474 24.72 4.24 7.41
CA GLU A 474 25.43 2.97 7.52
C GLU A 474 24.61 1.93 8.28
N VAL A 475 23.89 2.35 9.33
CA VAL A 475 22.98 1.50 10.11
C VAL A 475 21.82 1.00 9.25
N LEU A 476 21.20 1.88 8.45
CA LEU A 476 20.13 1.48 7.53
C LEU A 476 20.62 0.43 6.52
N LEU A 477 21.76 0.67 5.87
CA LEU A 477 22.31 -0.24 4.86
C LEU A 477 22.76 -1.61 5.43
N GLN A 478 23.09 -1.67 6.72
CA GLN A 478 23.37 -2.95 7.40
C GLN A 478 22.10 -3.77 7.67
N HIS A 479 20.98 -3.12 7.98
CA HIS A 479 19.74 -3.80 8.39
C HIS A 479 18.81 -4.13 7.22
N LEU A 480 18.65 -3.23 6.25
CA LEU A 480 17.74 -3.41 5.12
C LEU A 480 17.85 -4.79 4.39
N PRO A 481 19.05 -5.32 4.10
CA PRO A 481 19.23 -6.64 3.48
C PRO A 481 18.63 -7.80 4.29
N ARG A 482 18.59 -7.67 5.63
CA ARG A 482 18.06 -8.70 6.53
C ARG A 482 16.55 -8.88 6.39
N LEU A 483 15.86 -7.99 5.67
CA LEU A 483 14.45 -8.20 5.30
C LEU A 483 14.24 -9.45 4.42
N GLN A 484 15.29 -10.00 3.79
CA GLN A 484 15.23 -11.31 3.12
C GLN A 484 15.08 -12.50 4.08
N GLU A 485 15.38 -12.33 5.38
CA GLU A 485 15.18 -13.38 6.39
C GLU A 485 13.68 -13.64 6.68
N SER A 486 12.81 -12.75 6.18
CA SER A 486 11.35 -12.86 6.26
C SER A 486 10.86 -14.18 5.67
N LYS A 487 9.98 -14.86 6.41
CA LYS A 487 9.31 -16.09 5.94
C LYS A 487 7.97 -15.79 5.28
N SER A 488 7.34 -14.69 5.67
CA SER A 488 5.95 -14.38 5.31
C SER A 488 5.80 -13.63 4.00
N ILE A 489 6.80 -12.82 3.64
CA ILE A 489 6.76 -11.97 2.44
C ILE A 489 8.17 -11.85 1.88
N ARG A 490 8.31 -11.98 0.58
CA ARG A 490 9.53 -11.64 -0.14
C ARG A 490 9.62 -10.13 -0.32
N LEU A 491 10.31 -9.45 0.59
CA LEU A 491 10.53 -8.01 0.50
C LEU A 491 11.67 -7.69 -0.48
N ARG A 492 11.52 -6.65 -1.29
CA ARG A 492 12.59 -6.10 -2.14
C ARG A 492 12.70 -4.61 -1.95
N ILE A 493 13.88 -4.05 -2.19
CA ILE A 493 14.17 -2.64 -1.87
C ILE A 493 14.71 -1.94 -3.10
N PHE A 494 13.93 -1.02 -3.65
CA PHE A 494 14.41 -0.09 -4.66
C PHE A 494 14.95 1.15 -3.94
N LEU A 495 16.23 1.44 -4.11
CA LEU A 495 16.94 2.48 -3.38
C LEU A 495 17.64 3.42 -4.36
N THR A 496 17.47 4.73 -4.18
CA THR A 496 18.24 5.73 -4.92
C THR A 496 19.16 6.51 -4.01
N SER A 497 20.36 6.82 -4.50
CA SER A 497 21.24 7.78 -3.82
C SER A 497 22.37 8.31 -4.71
N GLN A 498 23.07 9.33 -4.25
CA GLN A 498 24.42 9.65 -4.71
C GLN A 498 25.45 8.66 -4.15
N PRO A 499 26.55 8.37 -4.86
CA PRO A 499 27.58 7.44 -4.40
C PRO A 499 28.53 8.06 -3.36
N GLU A 500 27.96 8.68 -2.31
CA GLU A 500 28.70 9.27 -1.20
C GLU A 500 29.48 8.19 -0.40
N LEU A 501 30.47 8.61 0.39
CA LEU A 501 31.37 7.70 1.10
C LEU A 501 30.62 6.77 2.07
N SER A 502 29.64 7.29 2.82
CA SER A 502 28.80 6.53 3.76
C SER A 502 28.01 5.43 3.03
N ILE A 503 27.38 5.76 1.91
CA ILE A 503 26.65 4.82 1.04
C ILE A 503 27.59 3.72 0.52
N ARG A 504 28.74 4.12 -0.04
CA ARG A 504 29.72 3.17 -0.58
C ARG A 504 30.29 2.25 0.51
N ARG A 505 30.49 2.75 1.72
CA ARG A 505 30.92 1.94 2.87
C ARG A 505 29.85 0.94 3.28
N GLY A 506 28.60 1.36 3.37
CA GLY A 506 27.46 0.48 3.68
C GLY A 506 27.34 -0.69 2.70
N PHE A 507 27.48 -0.43 1.39
CA PHE A 507 27.44 -1.49 0.37
C PHE A 507 28.73 -2.33 0.27
N LYS A 508 29.90 -1.84 0.68
CA LYS A 508 31.14 -2.65 0.63
C LYS A 508 31.07 -3.91 1.50
N GLY A 509 30.30 -3.89 2.58
CA GLY A 509 30.08 -5.04 3.46
C GLY A 509 28.99 -5.99 2.98
N ASN A 510 28.26 -5.68 1.91
CA ASN A 510 27.07 -6.42 1.49
C ASN A 510 27.05 -6.69 -0.03
N GLN A 511 26.97 -7.95 -0.44
CA GLN A 511 26.96 -8.35 -1.86
C GLN A 511 25.54 -8.60 -2.42
N ASP A 512 24.51 -8.35 -1.62
CA ASP A 512 23.11 -8.59 -1.94
C ASP A 512 22.41 -7.36 -2.54
N TYR A 513 23.07 -6.75 -3.54
CA TYR A 513 22.50 -5.65 -4.31
C TYR A 513 22.84 -5.74 -5.79
N GLN A 514 21.96 -5.17 -6.61
CA GLN A 514 22.18 -4.87 -8.02
C GLN A 514 22.38 -3.36 -8.17
N GLY A 515 23.60 -2.93 -8.46
CA GLY A 515 23.95 -1.52 -8.63
C GLY A 515 23.84 -1.07 -10.08
N LEU A 516 23.17 0.06 -10.33
CA LEU A 516 23.09 0.69 -11.64
C LEU A 516 23.44 2.18 -11.56
N VAL A 517 24.39 2.61 -12.38
CA VAL A 517 24.84 4.00 -12.47
C VAL A 517 24.03 4.75 -13.53
N LEU A 518 23.17 5.68 -13.13
CA LEU A 518 22.19 6.34 -14.00
C LEU A 518 22.84 7.14 -15.14
N GLN A 519 24.02 7.74 -14.92
CA GLN A 519 24.72 8.48 -15.98
C GLN A 519 25.30 7.58 -17.08
N ASN A 520 25.44 6.27 -16.83
CA ASN A 520 25.98 5.32 -17.81
C ASN A 520 24.86 4.62 -18.60
N VAL A 521 23.59 4.95 -18.34
CA VAL A 521 22.46 4.35 -19.03
C VAL A 521 22.42 4.90 -20.46
N PRO A 522 22.36 4.04 -21.49
CA PRO A 522 22.18 4.50 -22.87
C PRO A 522 20.86 5.27 -23.01
N SER A 523 20.68 6.07 -24.05
CA SER A 523 19.48 6.87 -24.36
C SER A 523 19.20 8.12 -23.50
N ILE A 524 20.11 8.54 -22.61
CA ILE A 524 19.88 9.77 -21.81
C ILE A 524 19.69 11.03 -22.68
N GLU A 525 20.40 11.11 -23.80
CA GLU A 525 20.27 12.21 -24.75
C GLU A 525 18.87 12.23 -25.40
N ASP A 526 18.38 11.07 -25.84
CA ASP A 526 17.03 10.94 -26.42
C ASP A 526 15.94 11.26 -25.39
N ASP A 527 16.10 10.79 -24.15
CA ASP A 527 15.16 11.10 -23.07
C ASP A 527 15.12 12.61 -22.78
N ILE A 528 16.28 13.29 -22.76
CA ILE A 528 16.38 14.75 -22.59
C ILE A 528 15.74 15.47 -23.78
N ARG A 529 15.96 14.99 -25.01
CA ARG A 529 15.35 15.55 -26.22
C ARG A 529 13.83 15.46 -26.18
N ILE A 530 13.27 14.31 -25.80
CA ILE A 530 11.82 14.13 -25.64
C ILE A 530 11.29 15.08 -24.57
N PHE A 531 11.97 15.18 -23.43
CA PHE A 531 11.59 16.08 -22.34
C PHE A 531 11.59 17.56 -22.77
N LEU A 532 12.68 18.04 -23.40
CA LEU A 532 12.78 19.41 -23.87
C LEU A 532 11.70 19.72 -24.91
N LYS A 533 11.51 18.85 -25.91
CA LYS A 533 10.44 19.03 -26.92
C LYS A 533 9.06 19.19 -26.27
N HIS A 534 8.74 18.32 -25.32
CA HIS A 534 7.46 18.38 -24.61
C HIS A 534 7.29 19.66 -23.77
N ARG A 535 8.34 20.09 -23.06
CA ARG A 535 8.26 21.30 -22.23
C ARG A 535 8.22 22.57 -23.07
N PHE A 536 9.02 22.66 -24.14
CA PHE A 536 8.98 23.80 -25.05
C PHE A 536 7.66 23.88 -25.82
N SER A 537 7.03 22.76 -26.18
CA SER A 537 5.69 22.80 -26.78
C SER A 537 4.65 23.37 -25.81
N GLN A 538 4.72 23.00 -24.52
CA GLN A 538 3.84 23.57 -23.49
C GLN A 538 4.09 25.07 -23.28
N ILE A 539 5.35 25.52 -23.28
CA ILE A 539 5.68 26.95 -23.17
C ILE A 539 5.13 27.70 -24.38
N LYS A 540 5.38 27.19 -25.60
CA LYS A 540 4.90 27.79 -26.84
C LYS A 540 3.38 27.96 -26.85
N GLU A 541 2.64 26.92 -26.44
CA GLU A 541 1.18 26.95 -26.35
C GLU A 541 0.70 27.94 -25.29
N LYS A 542 1.25 27.87 -24.07
CA LYS A 542 0.85 28.75 -22.95
C LYS A 542 1.18 30.23 -23.19
N ARG A 543 2.28 30.50 -23.88
CA ARG A 543 2.83 31.86 -24.10
C ARG A 543 2.52 32.42 -25.50
N GLU A 544 1.77 31.66 -26.31
CA GLU A 544 1.37 32.04 -27.68
C GLU A 544 2.56 32.41 -28.59
N VAL A 545 3.69 31.72 -28.43
CA VAL A 545 4.91 31.98 -29.22
C VAL A 545 4.70 31.49 -30.67
N LEU A 546 4.98 32.37 -31.63
CA LEU A 546 4.72 32.12 -33.05
C LEU A 546 5.85 31.32 -33.74
N GLY A 547 5.54 30.75 -34.91
CA GLY A 547 6.54 30.13 -35.81
C GLY A 547 7.09 28.78 -35.33
N ASP A 548 8.20 28.34 -35.92
CA ASP A 548 8.92 27.12 -35.50
C ASP A 548 9.87 27.40 -34.33
N TRP A 549 9.32 27.79 -33.19
CA TRP A 549 10.10 28.05 -31.97
C TRP A 549 10.26 26.79 -31.10
N PRO A 550 11.46 26.53 -30.51
CA PRO A 550 12.70 27.31 -30.60
C PRO A 550 13.55 27.00 -31.85
N GLY A 551 13.07 26.14 -32.74
CA GLY A 551 13.78 25.66 -33.93
C GLY A 551 14.66 24.44 -33.63
N TYR A 552 14.95 23.66 -34.67
CA TYR A 552 15.73 22.42 -34.56
C TYR A 552 17.15 22.63 -34.04
N GLU A 553 17.89 23.59 -34.58
CA GLU A 553 19.30 23.84 -34.21
C GLU A 553 19.45 24.28 -32.74
N THR A 554 18.56 25.18 -32.30
CA THR A 554 18.49 25.61 -30.91
C THR A 554 18.15 24.44 -29.99
N MET A 555 17.15 23.63 -30.35
CA MET A 555 16.77 22.45 -29.58
C MET A 555 17.94 21.49 -29.41
N GLU A 556 18.68 21.17 -30.48
CA GLU A 556 19.84 20.28 -30.41
C GLU A 556 20.99 20.89 -29.58
N THR A 557 21.15 22.22 -29.61
CA THR A 557 22.09 22.92 -28.74
C THR A 557 21.71 22.78 -27.26
N LEU A 558 20.43 22.98 -26.91
CA LEU A 558 19.91 22.81 -25.56
C LEU A 558 20.04 21.37 -25.06
N VAL A 559 19.81 20.38 -25.93
CA VAL A 559 20.03 18.95 -25.63
C VAL A 559 21.49 18.72 -25.26
N LYS A 560 22.43 19.14 -26.11
CA LYS A 560 23.88 18.99 -25.87
C LYS A 560 24.33 19.70 -24.60
N MET A 561 23.78 20.89 -24.32
CA MET A 561 24.07 21.64 -23.11
C MET A 561 23.59 20.90 -21.85
N SER A 562 22.45 20.22 -21.95
CA SER A 562 21.79 19.56 -20.83
C SER A 562 22.33 18.17 -20.52
N VAL A 563 22.90 17.44 -21.49
CA VAL A 563 23.44 16.10 -21.23
C VAL A 563 24.61 16.15 -20.22
N PRO A 564 24.63 15.28 -19.18
CA PRO A 564 23.68 14.22 -18.83
C PRO A 564 22.62 14.62 -17.77
N LEU A 565 22.46 15.90 -17.48
CA LEU A 565 21.70 16.45 -16.36
C LEU A 565 20.28 16.90 -16.75
N PHE A 566 19.27 16.15 -16.33
CA PHE A 566 17.86 16.54 -16.46
C PHE A 566 17.53 17.86 -15.75
N ILE A 567 18.20 18.14 -14.64
CA ILE A 567 18.02 19.41 -13.94
C ILE A 567 18.35 20.61 -14.83
N PHE A 568 19.38 20.49 -15.67
CA PHE A 568 19.76 21.57 -16.57
C PHE A 568 18.59 21.88 -17.51
N ALA A 569 18.07 20.86 -18.19
CA ALA A 569 16.92 20.98 -19.09
C ALA A 569 15.69 21.53 -18.36
N ALA A 570 15.37 21.01 -17.18
CA ALA A 570 14.21 21.44 -16.40
C ALA A 570 14.34 22.90 -15.93
N THR A 571 15.53 23.32 -15.49
CA THR A 571 15.80 24.69 -15.07
C THR A 571 15.73 25.67 -16.25
N ILE A 572 16.26 25.31 -17.44
CA ILE A 572 16.06 26.11 -18.66
C ILE A 572 14.56 26.29 -18.93
N CYS A 573 13.80 25.21 -18.98
CA CYS A 573 12.38 25.29 -19.30
C CYS A 573 11.61 26.15 -18.30
N ARG A 574 11.96 26.11 -17.00
CA ARG A 574 11.35 26.99 -16.00
C ARG A 574 11.74 28.44 -16.20
N PHE A 575 13.01 28.74 -16.49
CA PHE A 575 13.50 30.09 -16.72
C PHE A 575 12.91 30.73 -17.98
N VAL A 576 12.91 30.01 -19.10
CA VAL A 576 12.32 30.45 -20.37
C VAL A 576 10.79 30.57 -20.28
N GLY A 577 10.15 29.72 -19.47
CA GLY A 577 8.70 29.70 -19.28
C GLY A 577 8.17 30.69 -18.23
N GLU A 578 8.98 31.61 -17.72
CA GLU A 578 8.55 32.57 -16.69
C GLU A 578 7.48 33.54 -17.21
N ASP A 579 6.42 33.74 -16.40
CA ASP A 579 5.21 34.40 -16.87
C ASP A 579 5.37 35.91 -17.16
N TYR A 580 6.39 36.57 -16.60
CA TYR A 580 6.64 38.01 -16.76
C TYR A 580 7.81 38.32 -17.70
N GLN A 581 8.40 37.32 -18.37
CA GLN A 581 9.52 37.49 -19.31
C GLN A 581 9.13 37.06 -20.72
N VAL A 582 9.84 37.58 -21.73
CA VAL A 582 9.70 37.14 -23.12
C VAL A 582 10.52 35.85 -23.30
N PRO A 583 9.90 34.71 -23.68
CA PRO A 583 10.61 33.42 -23.80
C PRO A 583 11.82 33.47 -24.74
N GLU A 584 11.73 34.22 -25.82
CA GLU A 584 12.78 34.43 -26.81
C GLU A 584 14.00 35.12 -26.19
N ASP A 585 13.80 36.22 -25.45
CA ASP A 585 14.88 36.94 -24.77
C ASP A 585 15.57 36.07 -23.69
N GLN A 586 14.78 35.29 -22.95
CA GLN A 586 15.33 34.37 -21.94
C GLN A 586 16.17 33.25 -22.58
N LEU A 587 15.73 32.76 -23.73
CA LEU A 587 16.46 31.76 -24.48
C LEU A 587 17.77 32.33 -25.02
N ASP A 588 17.76 33.56 -25.53
CA ASP A 588 18.95 34.27 -25.97
C ASP A 588 19.97 34.46 -24.83
N ILE A 589 19.54 34.78 -23.61
CA ILE A 589 20.44 34.85 -22.44
C ILE A 589 21.17 33.52 -22.21
N ILE A 590 20.46 32.39 -22.32
CA ILE A 590 21.05 31.06 -22.13
C ILE A 590 22.04 30.74 -23.25
N LEU A 591 21.72 31.09 -24.50
CA LEU A 591 22.55 30.81 -25.67
C LEU A 591 23.77 31.74 -25.77
N GLN A 592 23.64 33.00 -25.35
CA GLN A 592 24.69 34.01 -25.38
C GLN A 592 25.66 33.90 -24.20
N THR A 593 25.32 33.16 -23.14
CA THR A 593 26.26 32.88 -22.06
C THR A 593 27.40 32.02 -22.65
N PRO A 594 28.59 32.59 -22.89
CA PRO A 594 29.61 31.96 -23.71
C PRO A 594 30.00 30.63 -23.09
N ASN A 595 30.27 29.65 -23.97
CA ASN A 595 30.81 28.32 -23.67
C ASN A 595 31.74 28.33 -22.45
N LEU A 596 31.11 28.07 -21.31
CA LEU A 596 31.64 27.91 -19.96
C LEU A 596 32.42 26.59 -19.87
N THR A 597 33.27 26.32 -20.88
CA THR A 597 33.98 25.06 -21.14
C THR A 597 34.96 24.68 -20.03
N SER A 598 35.40 25.65 -19.25
CA SER A 598 36.28 25.50 -18.08
C SER A 598 35.56 25.63 -16.73
N SER A 599 34.24 25.84 -16.72
CA SER A 599 33.46 26.03 -15.49
C SER A 599 32.75 24.75 -15.05
N SER A 600 32.33 24.70 -13.79
CA SER A 600 31.59 23.54 -13.30
C SER A 600 30.21 23.41 -13.97
N GLN A 601 29.67 22.19 -14.07
CA GLN A 601 28.34 21.94 -14.65
C GLN A 601 27.24 22.77 -13.94
N MET A 602 27.37 23.01 -12.63
CA MET A 602 26.40 23.80 -11.86
C MET A 602 26.48 25.30 -12.15
N GLU A 603 27.69 25.79 -12.42
CA GLU A 603 27.92 27.18 -12.79
C GLU A 603 27.24 27.53 -14.12
N ARG A 604 27.24 26.59 -15.08
CA ARG A 604 26.49 26.69 -16.34
C ARG A 604 24.98 26.76 -16.15
N ILE A 605 24.44 26.12 -15.12
CA ILE A 605 23.00 26.10 -14.85
C ILE A 605 22.56 27.41 -14.18
N TYR A 606 23.29 27.83 -13.14
CA TYR A 606 22.80 28.87 -12.24
C TYR A 606 23.32 30.27 -12.54
N ARG A 607 24.50 30.43 -13.17
CA ARG A 607 25.02 31.78 -13.50
C ARG A 607 24.06 32.60 -14.36
N PRO A 608 23.49 32.10 -15.47
CA PRO A 608 22.59 32.91 -16.31
C PRO A 608 21.42 33.48 -15.52
N ILE A 609 20.93 32.72 -14.53
CA ILE A 609 19.83 33.09 -13.65
C ILE A 609 20.30 34.15 -12.64
N LEU A 610 21.44 33.94 -11.99
CA LEU A 610 21.92 34.81 -10.91
C LEU A 610 22.49 36.14 -11.41
N ASP A 611 23.23 36.11 -12.52
CA ASP A 611 23.96 37.27 -13.04
C ASP A 611 22.99 38.40 -13.43
N ASN A 612 21.88 38.04 -14.07
CA ASN A 612 20.84 38.97 -14.46
C ASN A 612 20.06 39.54 -13.25
N ARG A 613 20.06 38.84 -12.11
CA ARG A 613 19.13 39.08 -10.99
C ARG A 613 19.75 39.70 -9.74
N VAL A 614 21.06 39.54 -9.57
CA VAL A 614 21.75 39.90 -8.32
C VAL A 614 22.87 40.92 -8.53
N LYS A 615 23.64 40.82 -9.62
CA LYS A 615 24.95 41.51 -9.74
C LYS A 615 24.88 43.03 -9.80
N ASN A 616 23.80 43.58 -10.32
CA ASN A 616 23.73 45.00 -10.68
C ASN A 616 23.32 45.94 -9.53
N SER A 617 23.10 45.44 -8.31
CA SER A 617 22.69 46.28 -7.18
C SER A 617 23.14 45.74 -5.82
N THR A 618 23.72 46.61 -4.99
CA THR A 618 24.11 46.29 -3.60
C THR A 618 22.92 45.92 -2.73
N VAL A 619 21.76 46.54 -2.97
CA VAL A 619 20.50 46.22 -2.26
C VAL A 619 20.04 44.81 -2.63
N LEU A 620 20.08 44.44 -3.92
CA LEU A 620 19.68 43.10 -4.37
C LEU A 620 20.61 42.02 -3.81
N LYS A 621 21.93 42.27 -3.75
CA LYS A 621 22.89 41.37 -3.10
C LYS A 621 22.57 41.15 -1.62
N ARG A 622 22.33 42.23 -0.87
CA ARG A 622 21.97 42.15 0.55
C ARG A 622 20.66 41.38 0.75
N ASP A 623 19.62 41.72 -0.01
CA ASP A 623 18.32 41.07 0.09
C ASP A 623 18.42 39.58 -0.29
N PHE A 624 19.24 39.23 -1.30
CA PHE A 624 19.54 37.85 -1.67
C PHE A 624 20.15 37.06 -0.50
N HIS A 625 21.18 37.58 0.15
CA HIS A 625 21.79 36.91 1.31
C HIS A 625 20.87 36.82 2.52
N THR A 626 19.94 37.77 2.67
CA THR A 626 18.98 37.82 3.78
C THR A 626 17.80 36.87 3.57
N ILE A 627 17.33 36.72 2.33
CA ILE A 627 16.18 35.90 1.98
C ILE A 627 16.63 34.52 1.51
N ILE A 628 17.35 34.45 0.38
CA ILE A 628 17.77 33.19 -0.25
C ILE A 628 18.74 32.47 0.67
N GLY A 629 19.76 33.17 1.19
CA GLY A 629 20.71 32.58 2.14
C GLY A 629 20.04 31.92 3.34
N VAL A 630 19.01 32.56 3.91
CA VAL A 630 18.19 32.00 4.99
C VAL A 630 17.43 30.76 4.52
N ILE A 631 16.69 30.84 3.41
CA ILE A 631 15.92 29.71 2.84
C ILE A 631 16.81 28.48 2.61
N LEU A 632 18.06 28.68 2.17
CA LEU A 632 19.02 27.59 1.93
C LEU A 632 19.37 26.78 3.19
N LEU A 633 19.32 27.40 4.37
CA LEU A 633 19.83 26.85 5.62
C LEU A 633 18.77 26.65 6.69
N LEU A 634 17.49 26.88 6.35
CA LEU A 634 16.39 26.51 7.22
C LEU A 634 16.43 25.00 7.50
N ALA A 635 16.26 24.62 8.78
CA ALA A 635 16.10 23.22 9.16
C ALA A 635 14.76 22.60 8.71
N ASP A 636 13.79 23.45 8.39
CA ASP A 636 12.46 23.09 7.91
C ASP A 636 11.92 24.25 7.05
N PRO A 637 11.40 24.02 5.83
CA PRO A 637 10.95 25.10 4.96
C PRO A 637 9.84 25.95 5.60
N LEU A 638 9.98 27.27 5.48
CA LEU A 638 9.01 28.23 6.01
C LEU A 638 8.19 28.88 4.89
N SER A 639 6.97 29.25 5.24
CA SER A 639 6.09 30.07 4.39
C SER A 639 6.61 31.50 4.27
N VAL A 640 6.14 32.26 3.27
CA VAL A 640 6.50 33.68 3.13
C VAL A 640 6.10 34.46 4.38
N SER A 641 4.94 34.17 4.96
CA SER A 641 4.48 34.80 6.20
C SER A 641 5.37 34.47 7.41
N SER A 642 5.81 33.21 7.54
CA SER A 642 6.73 32.81 8.60
C SER A 642 8.14 33.37 8.40
N LEU A 643 8.63 33.42 7.15
CA LEU A 643 9.89 34.06 6.80
C LEU A 643 9.88 35.54 7.16
N SER A 644 8.80 36.25 6.86
CA SER A 644 8.61 37.67 7.22
C SER A 644 8.76 37.90 8.72
N GLY A 645 8.12 37.06 9.53
CA GLY A 645 8.24 37.11 10.98
C GLY A 645 9.64 36.75 11.50
N LEU A 646 10.35 35.83 10.83
CA LEU A 646 11.68 35.38 11.25
C LEU A 646 12.77 36.42 10.97
N ILE A 647 12.82 36.92 9.73
CA ILE A 647 13.89 37.84 9.27
C ILE A 647 13.52 39.32 9.42
N CYS A 648 12.32 39.62 9.94
CA CYS A 648 11.78 40.97 10.15
C CYS A 648 11.73 41.82 8.87
N MET A 649 11.27 41.23 7.77
CA MET A 649 11.14 41.89 6.46
C MET A 649 9.70 41.78 5.96
N GLU A 650 9.19 42.82 5.29
CA GLU A 650 7.81 42.84 4.79
C GLU A 650 7.55 41.71 3.78
N GLU A 651 6.43 41.00 3.91
CA GLU A 651 6.04 39.92 2.99
C GLU A 651 6.10 40.36 1.52
N ARG A 652 5.66 41.58 1.21
CA ARG A 652 5.70 42.12 -0.17
C ARG A 652 7.12 42.21 -0.72
N THR A 653 8.09 42.59 0.11
CA THR A 653 9.50 42.67 -0.29
C THR A 653 10.05 41.27 -0.51
N ILE A 654 9.72 40.31 0.37
CA ILE A 654 10.14 38.92 0.22
C ILE A 654 9.57 38.32 -1.07
N THR A 655 8.26 38.43 -1.30
CA THR A 655 7.60 37.93 -2.52
C THR A 655 8.22 38.53 -3.78
N ALA A 656 8.39 39.85 -3.83
CA ALA A 656 8.98 40.51 -5.00
C ALA A 656 10.41 40.06 -5.31
N ARG A 657 11.18 39.66 -4.29
CA ARG A 657 12.53 39.10 -4.49
C ARG A 657 12.48 37.63 -4.91
N LEU A 658 11.58 36.85 -4.31
CA LEU A 658 11.39 35.44 -4.65
C LEU A 658 10.83 35.25 -6.06
N ASP A 659 10.07 36.21 -6.58
CA ASP A 659 9.55 36.18 -7.94
C ASP A 659 10.67 36.04 -8.98
N ALA A 660 11.84 36.62 -8.74
CA ALA A 660 12.99 36.43 -9.61
C ALA A 660 13.64 35.03 -9.50
N PHE A 661 13.14 34.09 -8.70
CA PHE A 661 13.82 32.80 -8.50
C PHE A 661 12.90 31.59 -8.70
N HIS A 662 11.75 31.73 -9.36
CA HIS A 662 10.84 30.60 -9.68
C HIS A 662 11.50 29.47 -10.49
N SER A 663 12.58 29.74 -11.21
CA SER A 663 13.35 28.73 -11.94
C SER A 663 14.15 27.77 -11.05
N VAL A 664 14.43 28.18 -9.81
CA VAL A 664 15.24 27.43 -8.82
C VAL A 664 14.54 27.23 -7.47
N LEU A 665 13.47 27.98 -7.19
CA LEU A 665 12.62 27.88 -6.01
C LEU A 665 11.19 27.51 -6.39
N SER A 666 10.57 26.70 -5.55
CA SER A 666 9.12 26.52 -5.52
C SER A 666 8.54 27.53 -4.54
N VAL A 667 7.85 28.55 -5.08
CA VAL A 667 7.19 29.59 -4.32
C VAL A 667 5.67 29.40 -4.50
N PRO A 668 4.97 28.88 -3.47
CA PRO A 668 3.52 28.69 -3.55
C PRO A 668 2.77 30.03 -3.68
N LYS A 669 1.60 30.02 -4.32
CA LYS A 669 0.68 31.17 -4.34
C LYS A 669 0.04 31.42 -2.97
N ASP A 670 -0.17 30.36 -2.20
CA ASP A 670 -0.62 30.45 -0.81
C ASP A 670 0.55 30.90 0.06
N SER A 671 0.43 32.06 0.70
CA SER A 671 1.48 32.63 1.57
C SER A 671 1.70 31.84 2.86
N CYS A 672 0.81 30.89 3.19
CA CYS A 672 0.95 29.94 4.30
C CYS A 672 1.68 28.65 3.90
N ALA A 673 1.82 28.37 2.61
CA ALA A 673 2.56 27.22 2.14
C ALA A 673 4.07 27.52 2.08
N PRO A 674 4.94 26.55 2.40
CA PRO A 674 6.36 26.80 2.54
C PRO A 674 7.10 26.95 1.21
N VAL A 675 8.05 27.89 1.19
CA VAL A 675 8.98 28.13 0.07
C VAL A 675 10.08 27.08 0.10
N ARG A 676 10.35 26.44 -1.03
CA ARG A 676 11.34 25.36 -1.12
C ARG A 676 12.33 25.59 -2.25
N ILE A 677 13.52 25.04 -2.11
CA ILE A 677 14.44 24.92 -3.23
C ILE A 677 13.98 23.75 -4.11
N LEU A 678 14.00 23.92 -5.42
CA LEU A 678 13.60 22.86 -6.35
C LEU A 678 14.59 21.71 -6.36
N HIS A 679 15.87 21.99 -6.10
CA HIS A 679 16.91 20.97 -6.07
C HIS A 679 18.12 21.36 -5.22
N LEU A 680 18.67 20.38 -4.49
CA LEU A 680 19.77 20.58 -3.54
C LEU A 680 21.06 21.12 -4.19
N SER A 681 21.32 20.81 -5.47
CA SER A 681 22.49 21.33 -6.17
C SER A 681 22.55 22.86 -6.26
N PHE A 682 21.41 23.56 -6.16
CA PHE A 682 21.41 25.02 -6.08
C PHE A 682 22.02 25.52 -4.77
N ARG A 683 21.64 24.89 -3.65
CA ARG A 683 22.24 25.12 -2.33
C ARG A 683 23.74 24.84 -2.36
N GLU A 684 24.13 23.68 -2.88
CA GLU A 684 25.53 23.28 -2.97
C GLU A 684 26.36 24.23 -3.82
N PHE A 685 25.81 24.72 -4.93
CA PHE A 685 26.46 25.72 -5.76
C PHE A 685 26.70 27.03 -5.01
N LEU A 686 25.67 27.58 -4.35
CA LEU A 686 25.77 28.87 -3.65
C LEU A 686 26.68 28.82 -2.41
N ILE A 687 26.83 27.66 -1.78
CA ILE A 687 27.76 27.48 -0.65
C ILE A 687 29.21 27.39 -1.14
N ASN A 688 29.45 26.68 -2.25
CA ASN A 688 30.81 26.35 -2.71
C ASN A 688 31.38 27.27 -3.79
N THR A 689 30.57 28.19 -4.34
CA THR A 689 31.03 29.14 -5.35
C THR A 689 32.14 30.06 -4.83
N LYS A 690 33.09 30.42 -5.69
CA LYS A 690 34.17 31.37 -5.36
C LYS A 690 33.74 32.83 -5.44
N GLU A 691 32.54 33.09 -5.96
CA GLU A 691 32.05 34.45 -6.20
C GLU A 691 31.38 35.03 -4.96
N GLU A 692 32.06 35.96 -4.29
CA GLU A 692 31.64 36.50 -2.99
C GLU A 692 30.26 37.16 -3.03
N ASP A 693 29.89 37.78 -4.16
CA ASP A 693 28.60 38.47 -4.31
C ASP A 693 27.39 37.55 -4.13
N ILE A 694 27.52 36.27 -4.48
CA ILE A 694 26.44 35.26 -4.43
C ILE A 694 26.74 34.12 -3.44
N ARG A 695 27.97 34.04 -2.91
CA ARG A 695 28.38 32.97 -2.00
C ARG A 695 27.69 33.11 -0.64
N VAL A 696 26.98 32.07 -0.22
CA VAL A 696 26.34 32.01 1.10
C VAL A 696 27.28 31.34 2.10
N ASN A 697 27.73 32.09 3.11
CA ASN A 697 28.51 31.54 4.21
C ASN A 697 27.59 30.78 5.19
N GLU A 698 27.80 29.47 5.34
CA GLU A 698 26.97 28.62 6.20
C GLU A 698 27.02 29.02 7.68
N LYS A 699 28.22 29.23 8.22
CA LYS A 699 28.42 29.53 9.64
C LYS A 699 27.79 30.87 10.02
N GLU A 700 28.10 31.91 9.22
CA GLU A 700 27.55 33.25 9.43
C GLU A 700 26.03 33.25 9.29
N THR A 701 25.49 32.53 8.29
CA THR A 701 24.04 32.47 8.10
C THR A 701 23.34 31.71 9.22
N HIS A 702 23.93 30.63 9.74
CA HIS A 702 23.41 29.95 10.94
C HIS A 702 23.48 30.83 12.18
N GLU A 703 24.51 31.66 12.34
CA GLU A 703 24.56 32.66 13.42
C GLU A 703 23.42 33.68 13.31
N ARG A 704 23.14 34.20 12.10
CA ARG A 704 21.99 35.09 11.86
C ARG A 704 20.67 34.40 12.17
N LEU A 705 20.50 33.14 11.72
CA LEU A 705 19.29 32.34 11.99
C LEU A 705 19.07 32.12 13.49
N LEU A 706 20.13 31.84 14.25
CA LEU A 706 20.06 31.78 15.70
C LEU A 706 19.53 33.10 16.28
N LYS A 707 20.12 34.24 15.89
CA LYS A 707 19.70 35.57 16.35
C LYS A 707 18.23 35.84 16.04
N HIS A 708 17.79 35.51 14.83
CA HIS A 708 16.39 35.62 14.42
C HIS A 708 15.47 34.74 15.27
N CYS A 709 15.80 33.47 15.49
CA CYS A 709 15.01 32.57 16.35
C CYS A 709 14.93 33.09 17.79
N LEU A 710 16.05 33.55 18.36
CA LEU A 710 16.06 34.12 19.70
C LEU A 710 15.24 35.41 19.77
N HIS A 711 15.28 36.25 18.75
CA HIS A 711 14.47 37.47 18.67
C HIS A 711 12.97 37.15 18.67
N VAL A 712 12.52 36.22 17.82
CA VAL A 712 11.13 35.76 17.76
C VAL A 712 10.67 35.24 19.12
N MET A 713 11.48 34.40 19.78
CA MET A 713 11.12 33.84 21.09
C MET A 713 11.15 34.87 22.22
N LYS A 714 11.97 35.93 22.12
CA LYS A 714 12.08 37.00 23.11
C LYS A 714 11.06 38.13 22.90
N ASP A 715 10.30 38.12 21.80
CA ASP A 715 9.35 39.18 21.49
C ASP A 715 8.31 39.34 22.62
N PRO A 716 8.15 40.54 23.21
CA PRO A 716 7.24 40.74 24.33
C PRO A 716 5.75 40.56 24.01
N ARG A 717 5.35 40.61 22.73
CA ARG A 717 3.95 40.59 22.30
C ARG A 717 3.52 39.22 21.78
N SER A 718 4.39 38.54 21.04
CA SER A 718 4.09 37.28 20.34
C SER A 718 5.06 36.14 20.66
N GLY A 719 6.09 36.39 21.47
CA GLY A 719 7.08 35.40 21.87
C GLY A 719 6.69 34.54 23.06
N LEU A 720 7.70 33.92 23.68
CA LEU A 720 7.52 32.96 24.78
C LEU A 720 7.09 33.64 26.07
N THR A 721 5.90 33.25 26.55
CA THR A 721 5.34 33.70 27.83
C THR A 721 4.86 32.50 28.65
N HIS A 722 4.77 32.68 29.97
CA HIS A 722 4.25 31.65 30.86
C HIS A 722 2.76 31.41 30.59
N ASN A 723 2.33 30.13 30.53
CA ASN A 723 0.98 29.73 30.15
C ASN A 723 0.60 30.25 28.76
N ILE A 724 1.45 30.00 27.77
CA ILE A 724 1.34 30.59 26.41
C ILE A 724 0.01 30.25 25.73
N CYS A 725 -0.51 29.04 25.94
CA CYS A 725 -1.81 28.61 25.41
C CYS A 725 -3.00 29.01 26.29
N ARG A 726 -2.79 29.76 27.38
CA ARG A 726 -3.83 30.23 28.30
C ARG A 726 -4.73 29.09 28.81
N LEU A 727 -4.10 28.00 29.21
CA LEU A 727 -4.79 26.83 29.75
C LEU A 727 -5.51 27.20 31.05
N SER A 728 -6.69 26.61 31.26
CA SER A 728 -7.52 26.87 32.43
C SER A 728 -7.00 26.21 33.71
N SER A 729 -6.11 25.22 33.60
CA SER A 729 -5.48 24.53 34.73
C SER A 729 -4.14 23.92 34.34
N TYR A 730 -3.20 23.90 35.29
CA TYR A 730 -1.90 23.24 35.13
C TYR A 730 -1.99 21.71 35.11
N GLY A 731 -3.13 21.12 35.48
CA GLY A 731 -3.35 19.67 35.46
C GLY A 731 -3.80 19.10 34.11
N ILE A 732 -4.01 19.94 33.09
CA ILE A 732 -4.48 19.50 31.77
C ILE A 732 -3.37 18.70 31.09
N GLN A 733 -3.68 17.46 30.68
CA GLN A 733 -2.71 16.65 29.96
C GLN A 733 -2.60 17.13 28.52
N ARG A 734 -1.41 17.02 27.91
CA ARG A 734 -1.20 17.47 26.53
C ARG A 734 -2.22 16.91 25.55
N ARG A 735 -2.61 15.64 25.67
CA ARG A 735 -3.61 14.99 24.80
C ARG A 735 -5.00 15.64 24.85
N ASP A 736 -5.30 16.38 25.92
CA ASP A 736 -6.57 17.05 26.15
C ASP A 736 -6.53 18.53 25.68
N VAL A 737 -5.38 19.02 25.22
CA VAL A 737 -5.22 20.38 24.67
C VAL A 737 -5.56 20.38 23.18
N ASP A 738 -6.49 21.26 22.79
CA ASP A 738 -6.90 21.45 21.40
C ASP A 738 -5.72 21.90 20.50
N SER A 739 -5.48 21.15 19.42
CA SER A 739 -4.46 21.47 18.42
C SER A 739 -4.66 22.84 17.76
N HIS A 740 -5.91 23.30 17.60
CA HIS A 740 -6.20 24.63 17.05
C HIS A 740 -5.73 25.74 18.00
N MET A 741 -5.93 25.56 19.31
CA MET A 741 -5.44 26.49 20.33
C MET A 741 -3.91 26.60 20.29
N ILE A 742 -3.22 25.47 20.14
CA ILE A 742 -1.75 25.47 20.01
C ILE A 742 -1.30 26.15 18.72
N ALA A 743 -2.05 26.00 17.61
CA ALA A 743 -1.76 26.71 16.35
C ALA A 743 -1.98 28.22 16.44
N GLN A 744 -2.97 28.64 17.22
CA GLN A 744 -3.28 30.04 17.43
C GLN A 744 -2.21 30.76 18.27
N TYR A 745 -1.78 30.15 19.39
CA TYR A 745 -0.86 30.79 20.33
C TYR A 745 0.61 30.51 20.06
N ILE A 746 0.92 29.41 19.37
CA ILE A 746 2.28 29.06 18.95
C ILE A 746 2.29 29.02 17.42
N PRO A 747 2.37 30.19 16.75
CA PRO A 747 2.36 30.26 15.29
C PRO A 747 3.62 29.60 14.69
N GLN A 748 3.59 29.27 13.40
CA GLN A 748 4.63 28.49 12.72
C GLN A 748 6.05 29.05 12.92
N VAL A 749 6.24 30.37 12.85
CA VAL A 749 7.54 31.01 13.09
C VAL A 749 8.06 30.81 14.52
N LEU A 750 7.17 30.81 15.52
CA LEU A 750 7.55 30.56 16.91
C LEU A 750 7.84 29.07 17.13
N ARG A 751 7.06 28.17 16.52
CA ARG A 751 7.32 26.72 16.54
C ARG A 751 8.70 26.39 15.97
N TYR A 752 9.00 26.95 14.80
CA TYR A 752 10.29 26.83 14.15
C TYR A 752 11.42 27.30 15.07
N SER A 753 11.27 28.51 15.62
CA SER A 753 12.26 29.11 16.49
C SER A 753 12.51 28.27 17.75
N CYS A 754 11.45 27.76 18.38
CA CYS A 754 11.55 26.89 19.56
C CYS A 754 12.25 25.56 19.25
N ARG A 755 11.96 24.97 18.08
CA ARG A 755 12.49 23.66 17.69
C ARG A 755 13.94 23.72 17.19
N TYR A 756 14.32 24.78 16.46
CA TYR A 756 15.57 24.78 15.68
C TYR A 756 16.63 25.82 16.10
N TRP A 757 16.37 26.70 17.08
CA TRP A 757 17.39 27.65 17.54
C TRP A 757 18.69 26.94 17.97
N ALA A 758 18.59 25.83 18.71
CA ALA A 758 19.75 25.07 19.17
C ALA A 758 20.48 24.34 18.02
N TYR A 759 19.76 23.97 16.96
CA TYR A 759 20.36 23.43 15.75
C TYR A 759 21.24 24.48 15.07
N HIS A 760 20.74 25.70 14.90
CA HIS A 760 21.49 26.82 14.33
C HIS A 760 22.66 27.25 15.21
N PHE A 761 22.47 27.28 16.53
CA PHE A 761 23.56 27.48 17.50
C PHE A 761 24.68 26.46 17.33
N ARG A 762 24.34 25.18 17.20
CA ARG A 762 25.35 24.13 17.04
C ARG A 762 26.16 24.33 15.76
N LYS A 763 25.51 24.75 14.67
CA LYS A 763 26.10 24.92 13.33
C LYS A 763 26.83 26.25 13.11
N SER A 764 26.56 27.28 13.92
CA SER A 764 27.26 28.57 13.79
C SER A 764 28.73 28.49 14.23
N GLU A 765 29.05 27.62 15.20
CA GLU A 765 30.41 27.44 15.74
C GLU A 765 31.07 28.77 16.16
N SER A 766 30.31 29.66 16.80
CA SER A 766 30.71 31.03 17.14
C SER A 766 30.53 31.31 18.63
N ASP A 767 31.60 31.75 19.32
CA ASP A 767 31.61 32.04 20.77
C ASP A 767 30.57 33.12 21.15
N ALA A 768 30.31 34.09 20.28
CA ALA A 768 29.29 35.11 20.49
C ALA A 768 27.88 34.50 20.60
N SER A 769 27.65 33.37 19.93
CA SER A 769 26.39 32.63 19.98
C SER A 769 26.14 32.01 21.37
N GLU A 770 27.19 31.68 22.11
CA GLU A 770 27.09 31.03 23.44
C GLU A 770 26.54 31.99 24.48
N LEU A 771 27.06 33.22 24.50
CA LEU A 771 26.59 34.27 25.40
C LEU A 771 25.10 34.59 25.18
N GLU A 772 24.67 34.67 23.92
CA GLU A 772 23.27 34.91 23.57
C GLU A 772 22.33 33.77 23.97
N ALA A 773 22.77 32.52 23.74
CA ALA A 773 22.05 31.31 24.13
C ALA A 773 21.92 31.22 25.65
N PHE A 774 23.00 31.44 26.40
CA PHE A 774 23.00 31.43 27.86
C PHE A 774 22.10 32.52 28.45
N SER A 775 22.17 33.74 27.90
CA SER A 775 21.29 34.85 28.27
C SER A 775 19.81 34.54 28.03
N PHE A 776 19.50 33.89 26.90
CA PHE A 776 18.15 33.41 26.60
C PHE A 776 17.68 32.37 27.62
N LEU A 777 18.47 31.32 27.87
CA LEU A 777 18.12 30.24 28.78
C LEU A 777 17.86 30.74 30.21
N LYS A 778 18.70 31.65 30.71
CA LYS A 778 18.51 32.26 32.05
C LYS A 778 17.12 32.85 32.27
N LYS A 779 16.51 33.40 31.22
CA LYS A 779 15.23 34.12 31.32
C LYS A 779 14.03 33.32 30.79
N HIS A 780 14.22 32.53 29.75
CA HIS A 780 13.11 31.92 28.99
C HIS A 780 13.14 30.37 28.98
N PHE A 781 14.06 29.70 29.69
CA PHE A 781 14.15 28.24 29.68
C PHE A 781 12.84 27.54 30.00
N LEU A 782 12.15 27.94 31.07
CA LEU A 782 10.87 27.31 31.46
C LEU A 782 9.75 27.58 30.44
N ASN A 783 9.68 28.80 29.90
CA ASN A 783 8.67 29.14 28.88
C ASN A 783 8.92 28.37 27.57
N TRP A 784 10.19 28.17 27.21
CA TRP A 784 10.58 27.35 26.06
C TRP A 784 10.22 25.87 26.27
N LEU A 785 10.51 25.33 27.45
CA LEU A 785 10.17 23.95 27.82
C LEU A 785 8.65 23.73 27.79
N GLU A 786 7.87 24.70 28.28
CA GLU A 786 6.42 24.69 28.21
C GLU A 786 5.93 24.62 26.76
N ALA A 787 6.43 25.50 25.88
CA ALA A 787 6.06 25.51 24.47
C ALA A 787 6.40 24.19 23.76
N MET A 788 7.59 23.63 24.01
CA MET A 788 7.99 22.34 23.43
C MET A 788 7.11 21.18 23.90
N SER A 789 6.74 21.16 25.19
CA SER A 789 5.81 20.18 25.75
C SER A 789 4.40 20.31 25.15
N LEU A 790 3.91 21.54 24.98
CA LEU A 790 2.63 21.83 24.32
C LEU A 790 2.64 21.46 22.84
N MET A 791 3.78 21.46 22.17
CA MET A 791 3.91 20.91 20.81
C MET A 791 4.00 19.38 20.78
N GLY A 792 4.12 18.71 21.93
CA GLY A 792 4.33 17.26 22.01
C GLY A 792 5.76 16.83 21.67
N LEU A 793 6.73 17.74 21.79
CA LEU A 793 8.14 17.55 21.39
C LEU A 793 9.07 17.35 22.59
N THR A 794 8.57 16.77 23.69
CA THR A 794 9.34 16.58 24.93
C THR A 794 10.58 15.70 24.71
N SER A 795 10.47 14.65 23.90
CA SER A 795 11.60 13.77 23.57
C SER A 795 12.71 14.51 22.79
N GLU A 796 12.33 15.34 21.82
CA GLU A 796 13.28 16.20 21.11
C GLU A 796 13.95 17.21 22.04
N THR A 797 13.19 17.75 23.01
CA THR A 797 13.69 18.72 23.98
C THR A 797 14.82 18.16 24.83
N VAL A 798 14.71 16.90 25.29
CA VAL A 798 15.79 16.21 26.01
C VAL A 798 17.04 16.13 25.15
N GLY A 799 16.90 15.79 23.87
CA GLY A 799 18.02 15.76 22.92
C GLY A 799 18.69 17.13 22.74
N ILE A 800 17.88 18.20 22.69
CA ILE A 800 18.39 19.58 22.61
C ILE A 800 19.15 19.94 23.89
N ILE A 801 18.62 19.65 25.08
CA ILE A 801 19.28 19.94 26.35
C ILE A 801 20.62 19.23 26.45
N ASN A 802 20.69 17.94 26.08
CA ASN A 802 21.95 17.19 26.07
C ASN A 802 22.97 17.81 25.12
N THR A 803 22.52 18.29 23.96
CA THR A 803 23.38 18.97 22.98
C THR A 803 23.92 20.30 23.52
N LEU A 804 23.08 21.05 24.24
CA LEU A 804 23.47 22.32 24.86
C LEU A 804 24.45 22.10 26.01
N GLN A 805 24.21 21.10 26.89
CA GLN A 805 25.11 20.76 28.00
C GLN A 805 26.50 20.30 27.56
N ALA A 806 26.62 19.75 26.35
CA ALA A 806 27.92 19.36 25.81
C ALA A 806 28.74 20.54 25.28
N LYS A 807 28.12 21.73 25.11
CA LYS A 807 28.74 22.93 24.53
C LYS A 807 28.81 24.13 25.47
N LEU A 808 27.77 24.37 26.25
CA LEU A 808 27.66 25.43 27.28
C LEU A 808 28.08 24.88 28.64
#